data_AF-A0A930R9C9-F1
#
_entry.id   AF-A0A930R9C9-F1
#
_cell.length_a   1.000
_cell.length_b   1.000
_cell.length_c   1.000
_cell.angle_alpha   90.00
_cell.angle_beta   90.00
_cell.angle_gamma   90.00
#
_symmetry.space_group_name_H-M   'P 1'
#
loop_
_entity.id
_entity.type
_entity.pdbx_description
1 polymer ?
#
loop_
_entity_poly.entity_id
_entity_poly.type
_entity_poly.pdbx_seq_one_letter_code
_entity_poly.pdbx_strand_id
1 'polypeptide(L)'
;MFKLIFSMATSNLKKNHSLYLPYALTTIMVTMILYITHALSAMPELSTLRGGGAIAQTLGFGVIVVQLVALLTILYANAFVTKNRLKEYGLYSILGLDRKNIQLLSFIELLLFSVVSVGLGIVLGIVFHRFSFAVLLKLIRIPIGIEYSMQLGSVGFVLISMAFIFGVVFFLNATKMYMSRPLEMLSEKKKGETKGRFILLRALIGAGLLGGAYYMSQTIEAPVAALYSFFVAVLLVVLATYILFDAGSIALLSLLQKNKRLFYQPTNFISISNLKFRMRKNAAGLASICILSTMVLVTLATTVALQTGTADLLKKSYPTDYSATAFVEDTSTIPQLSEQISKIKAQSKGTITNEMNYLSVLRAAKSMEGGVDIEGVYPGDSPAAFITFLSADDYNRIFGTNYKPSDNEVVLGLVKGADKNVSAIRVNGQLTLQVKEMMDSTGFKEKLPQLPYVADNVYVAVVKDPSKMIDGKLGRGFYYALWNTSTDIQGKTEEFEAYANVLEASKDDFITVGSREDAAKDIYGFMGSLLFVGALLSVAFFIGAVLVIYYKQISEGYEDRDRFVILQKLGIDQKTIKKSINRQVLIVFFLPLVTAFIHTAFAFKMYRKIIQLFGVDGNVTLNATIVIGAIFVVVYLIVYQITSRSYYKIIKR
;
A
#
# COMPACT_ATOMS: atom_id res chain seq x y z
N MET A 1 46.93 19.16 8.70
CA MET A 1 46.02 18.11 9.18
C MET A 1 44.79 17.92 8.26
N PHE A 2 44.02 18.97 7.94
CA PHE A 2 42.83 18.86 7.06
C PHE A 2 43.11 18.24 5.66
N LYS A 3 44.16 18.67 4.94
CA LYS A 3 44.55 18.08 3.64
C LYS A 3 44.82 16.57 3.73
N LEU A 4 45.44 16.11 4.82
CA LEU A 4 45.72 14.69 5.06
C LEU A 4 44.40 13.91 5.27
N ILE A 5 43.50 14.43 6.09
CA ILE A 5 42.20 13.81 6.37
C ILE A 5 41.35 13.73 5.11
N PHE A 6 41.33 14.77 4.29
CA PHE A 6 40.62 14.77 3.01
C PHE A 6 41.18 13.75 2.01
N SER A 7 42.52 13.66 1.91
CA SER A 7 43.18 12.62 1.10
C SER A 7 42.90 11.21 1.62
N MET A 8 42.85 11.03 2.94
CA MET A 8 42.49 9.75 3.55
C MET A 8 41.03 9.38 3.25
N ALA A 9 40.09 10.33 3.41
CA ALA A 9 38.67 10.12 3.14
C ALA A 9 38.41 9.62 1.71
N THR A 10 39.01 10.29 0.72
CA THR A 10 38.87 9.90 -0.70
C THR A 10 39.51 8.53 -0.99
N SER A 11 40.68 8.25 -0.43
CA SER A 11 41.32 6.92 -0.52
C SER A 11 40.43 5.84 0.12
N ASN A 12 39.82 6.13 1.27
CA ASN A 12 39.00 5.19 2.02
C ASN A 12 37.71 4.84 1.27
N LEU A 13 37.03 5.83 0.68
CA LEU A 13 35.84 5.59 -0.14
C LEU A 13 36.17 4.67 -1.34
N LYS A 14 37.33 4.87 -1.99
CA LYS A 14 37.79 4.00 -3.09
C LYS A 14 38.15 2.58 -2.61
N LYS A 15 38.91 2.47 -1.52
CA LYS A 15 39.31 1.16 -0.96
C LYS A 15 38.10 0.34 -0.49
N ASN A 16 37.11 0.99 0.11
CA ASN A 16 35.91 0.36 0.67
C ASN A 16 34.71 0.38 -0.31
N HIS A 17 34.93 0.45 -1.62
CA HIS A 17 33.87 0.55 -2.62
C HIS A 17 32.82 -0.58 -2.53
N SER A 18 33.20 -1.79 -2.12
CA SER A 18 32.26 -2.91 -1.99
C SER A 18 31.18 -2.68 -0.92
N LEU A 19 31.47 -1.83 0.07
CA LEU A 19 30.54 -1.40 1.12
C LEU A 19 29.77 -0.14 0.70
N TYR A 20 30.44 0.82 0.07
CA TYR A 20 29.84 2.12 -0.29
C TYR A 20 29.02 2.11 -1.59
N LEU A 21 29.31 1.23 -2.55
CA LEU A 21 28.59 1.19 -3.83
C LEU A 21 27.07 0.90 -3.67
N PRO A 22 26.64 -0.11 -2.91
CA PRO A 22 25.21 -0.31 -2.65
C PRO A 22 24.58 0.85 -1.89
N TYR A 23 25.31 1.46 -0.95
CA TYR A 23 24.83 2.63 -0.22
C TYR A 23 24.57 3.78 -1.21
N ALA A 24 25.52 4.03 -2.12
CA ALA A 24 25.41 5.06 -3.14
C ALA A 24 24.22 4.78 -4.05
N LEU A 25 24.07 3.54 -4.57
CA LEU A 25 22.96 3.15 -5.43
C LEU A 25 21.61 3.34 -4.75
N THR A 26 21.47 2.92 -3.49
CA THR A 26 20.23 3.15 -2.74
C THR A 26 19.96 4.64 -2.55
N THR A 27 20.97 5.42 -2.16
CA THR A 27 20.85 6.87 -1.97
C THR A 27 20.45 7.57 -3.27
N ILE A 28 21.14 7.29 -4.37
CA ILE A 28 20.83 7.80 -5.71
C ILE A 28 19.37 7.52 -6.07
N MET A 29 18.92 6.28 -5.88
CA MET A 29 17.57 5.87 -6.28
C MET A 29 16.49 6.49 -5.41
N VAL A 30 16.64 6.52 -4.07
CA VAL A 30 15.64 7.16 -3.21
C VAL A 30 15.61 8.68 -3.40
N THR A 31 16.76 9.31 -3.67
CA THR A 31 16.83 10.74 -4.04
C THR A 31 16.14 10.99 -5.39
N MET A 32 16.38 10.13 -6.39
CA MET A 32 15.72 10.20 -7.70
C MET A 32 14.20 10.09 -7.56
N ILE A 33 13.71 9.09 -6.81
CA ILE A 33 12.28 8.88 -6.58
C ILE A 33 11.69 10.06 -5.81
N LEU A 34 12.38 10.57 -4.78
CA LEU A 34 11.92 11.73 -4.02
C LEU A 34 11.80 12.98 -4.92
N TYR A 35 12.77 13.21 -5.78
CA TYR A 35 12.73 14.30 -6.75
C TYR A 35 11.53 14.15 -7.69
N ILE A 36 11.36 12.97 -8.31
CA ILE A 36 10.27 12.72 -9.26
C ILE A 36 8.91 12.94 -8.60
N THR A 37 8.68 12.36 -7.42
CA THR A 37 7.39 12.48 -6.73
C THR A 37 7.10 13.92 -6.32
N HIS A 38 8.09 14.63 -5.76
CA HIS A 38 7.90 16.04 -5.39
C HIS A 38 7.71 16.94 -6.62
N ALA A 39 8.52 16.75 -7.67
CA ALA A 39 8.43 17.53 -8.90
C ALA A 39 7.04 17.41 -9.54
N LEU A 40 6.51 16.19 -9.66
CA LEU A 40 5.15 15.98 -10.16
C LEU A 40 4.10 16.58 -9.22
N SER A 41 4.25 16.45 -7.89
CA SER A 41 3.30 17.05 -6.95
C SER A 41 3.25 18.59 -7.01
N ALA A 42 4.34 19.21 -7.46
CA ALA A 42 4.50 20.66 -7.50
C ALA A 42 4.19 21.27 -8.89
N MET A 43 3.80 20.47 -9.88
CA MET A 43 3.49 20.96 -11.23
C MET A 43 2.14 21.72 -11.27
N PRO A 44 2.13 23.03 -11.61
CA PRO A 44 0.88 23.80 -11.74
C PRO A 44 -0.03 23.27 -12.86
N GLU A 45 0.56 22.68 -13.89
CA GLU A 45 -0.18 22.12 -15.02
C GLU A 45 -1.00 20.90 -14.60
N LEU A 46 -0.64 20.21 -13.51
CA LEU A 46 -1.44 19.11 -12.98
C LEU A 46 -2.54 19.60 -12.04
N SER A 47 -2.33 20.68 -11.30
CA SER A 47 -3.32 21.20 -10.34
C SER A 47 -4.49 21.94 -11.01
N THR A 48 -4.26 22.49 -12.20
CA THR A 48 -5.27 23.19 -13.01
C THR A 48 -6.17 22.25 -13.81
N LEU A 49 -5.81 20.97 -13.93
CA LEU A 49 -6.65 19.97 -14.60
C LEU A 49 -7.90 19.68 -13.77
N ARG A 50 -8.97 19.30 -14.47
CA ARG A 50 -10.15 18.70 -13.84
C ARG A 50 -9.72 17.38 -13.17
N GLY A 51 -9.95 17.26 -11.87
CA GLY A 51 -9.39 16.18 -11.02
C GLY A 51 -7.96 16.40 -10.50
N GLY A 52 -7.35 17.54 -10.83
CA GLY A 52 -5.98 17.92 -10.45
C GLY A 52 -5.76 17.98 -8.94
N GLY A 53 -6.76 18.38 -8.17
CA GLY A 53 -6.69 18.41 -6.70
C GLY A 53 -6.45 17.02 -6.09
N ALA A 54 -7.15 15.99 -6.57
CA ALA A 54 -6.97 14.61 -6.09
C ALA A 54 -5.60 14.05 -6.48
N ILE A 55 -5.12 14.37 -7.68
CA ILE A 55 -3.78 14.00 -8.15
C ILE A 55 -2.71 14.65 -7.25
N ALA A 56 -2.81 15.95 -7.00
CA ALA A 56 -1.86 16.70 -6.18
C ALA A 56 -1.82 16.17 -4.73
N GLN A 57 -2.97 15.91 -4.12
CA GLN A 57 -3.05 15.34 -2.77
C GLN A 57 -2.39 13.95 -2.70
N THR A 58 -2.65 13.10 -3.68
CA THR A 58 -2.11 11.72 -3.73
C THR A 58 -0.58 11.74 -3.92
N LEU A 59 -0.08 12.57 -4.82
CA LEU A 59 1.35 12.76 -5.03
C LEU A 59 2.03 13.36 -3.80
N GLY A 60 1.42 14.36 -3.16
CA GLY A 60 1.90 14.97 -1.93
C GLY A 60 2.01 13.99 -0.77
N PHE A 61 1.01 13.11 -0.59
CA PHE A 61 1.10 12.00 0.35
C PHE A 61 2.26 11.05 -0.01
N GLY A 62 2.44 10.76 -1.31
CA GLY A 62 3.58 10.01 -1.83
C GLY A 62 4.94 10.60 -1.42
N VAL A 63 5.10 11.92 -1.43
CA VAL A 63 6.34 12.60 -1.00
C VAL A 63 6.69 12.23 0.44
N ILE A 64 5.71 12.33 1.36
CA ILE A 64 5.91 12.03 2.78
C ILE A 64 6.36 10.58 2.96
N VAL A 65 5.70 9.64 2.28
CA VAL A 65 6.05 8.22 2.39
C VAL A 65 7.45 7.95 1.81
N VAL A 66 7.79 8.53 0.66
CA VAL A 66 9.13 8.39 0.06
C VAL A 66 10.21 8.95 0.98
N GLN A 67 9.99 10.09 1.65
CA GLN A 67 10.93 10.64 2.63
C GLN A 67 11.19 9.69 3.80
N LEU A 68 10.14 9.06 4.34
CA LEU A 68 10.26 8.07 5.40
C LEU A 68 11.07 6.85 4.93
N VAL A 69 10.81 6.36 3.72
CA VAL A 69 11.57 5.25 3.13
C VAL A 69 13.04 5.63 2.91
N ALA A 70 13.30 6.82 2.40
CA ALA A 70 14.65 7.34 2.23
C ALA A 70 15.41 7.40 3.56
N LEU A 71 14.78 7.95 4.61
CA LEU A 71 15.34 8.00 5.95
C LEU A 71 15.69 6.60 6.48
N LEU A 72 14.74 5.67 6.46
CA LEU A 72 14.94 4.32 7.00
C LEU A 72 16.03 3.54 6.24
N THR A 73 16.03 3.62 4.91
CA THR A 73 17.00 2.90 4.07
C THR A 73 18.41 3.47 4.19
N ILE A 74 18.56 4.80 4.23
CA ILE A 74 19.84 5.47 4.44
C ILE A 74 20.40 5.19 5.83
N LEU A 75 19.55 5.25 6.87
CA LEU A 75 19.96 4.90 8.24
C LEU A 75 20.47 3.47 8.33
N TYR A 76 19.76 2.51 7.71
CA TYR A 76 20.20 1.12 7.66
C TYR A 76 21.54 0.96 6.94
N ALA A 77 21.67 1.60 5.76
CA ALA A 77 22.88 1.52 4.96
C ALA A 77 24.10 2.05 5.72
N ASN A 78 23.95 3.23 6.33
CA ASN A 78 24.97 3.84 7.15
C ASN A 78 25.32 2.98 8.37
N ALA A 79 24.32 2.45 9.09
CA ALA A 79 24.55 1.58 10.24
C ALA A 79 25.39 0.35 9.86
N PHE A 80 25.14 -0.23 8.68
CA PHE A 80 25.92 -1.34 8.15
C PHE A 80 27.36 -0.93 7.79
N VAL A 81 27.55 0.15 7.03
CA VAL A 81 28.88 0.64 6.64
C VAL A 81 29.72 0.96 7.88
N THR A 82 29.16 1.73 8.82
CA THR A 82 29.85 2.09 10.07
C THR A 82 30.22 0.84 10.86
N LYS A 83 29.31 -0.14 11.01
CA LYS A 83 29.60 -1.40 11.71
C LYS A 83 30.76 -2.17 11.09
N ASN A 84 30.83 -2.23 9.76
CA ASN A 84 31.90 -2.96 9.07
C ASN A 84 33.24 -2.22 9.07
N ARG A 85 33.24 -0.90 9.32
CA ARG A 85 34.45 -0.07 9.39
C ARG A 85 34.95 0.22 10.81
N LEU A 86 34.29 -0.30 11.85
CA LEU A 86 34.71 -0.10 13.25
C LEU A 86 36.15 -0.55 13.53
N LYS A 87 36.62 -1.63 12.90
CA LYS A 87 38.02 -2.10 13.04
C LYS A 87 39.03 -1.13 12.42
N GLU A 88 38.67 -0.49 11.31
CA GLU A 88 39.51 0.49 10.63
C GLU A 88 39.67 1.74 11.51
N TYR A 89 38.57 2.23 12.10
CA TYR A 89 38.61 3.31 13.08
C TYR A 89 39.41 2.95 14.34
N GLY A 90 39.32 1.69 14.82
CA GLY A 90 40.13 1.19 15.92
C GLY A 90 41.63 1.18 15.61
N LEU A 91 42.01 0.78 14.38
CA LEU A 91 43.40 0.81 13.93
C LEU A 91 43.92 2.25 13.83
N TYR A 92 43.13 3.19 13.31
CA TYR A 92 43.51 4.60 13.29
C TYR A 92 43.74 5.18 14.68
N SER A 93 42.92 4.78 15.66
CA SER A 93 43.11 5.19 17.05
C SER A 93 44.40 4.63 17.65
N ILE A 94 44.82 3.41 17.29
CA ILE A 94 46.11 2.82 17.72
C ILE A 94 47.29 3.51 17.02
N LEU A 95 47.13 3.88 15.75
CA LEU A 95 48.13 4.60 14.96
C LEU A 95 48.26 6.10 15.31
N GLY A 96 47.55 6.57 16.33
CA GLY A 96 47.72 7.92 16.89
C GLY A 96 46.70 8.97 16.42
N LEU A 97 45.65 8.61 15.68
CA LEU A 97 44.54 9.55 15.43
C LEU A 97 43.69 9.71 16.69
N ASP A 98 43.54 10.95 17.16
CA ASP A 98 42.63 11.27 18.24
C ASP A 98 41.15 11.16 17.79
N ARG A 99 40.23 11.08 18.77
CA ARG A 99 38.80 10.86 18.48
C ARG A 99 38.19 11.97 17.62
N LYS A 100 38.66 13.20 17.76
CA LYS A 100 38.20 14.35 16.97
C LYS A 100 38.58 14.20 15.49
N ASN A 101 39.81 13.76 15.20
CA ASN A 101 40.23 13.53 13.82
C ASN A 101 39.51 12.34 13.18
N ILE A 102 39.19 11.28 13.93
CA ILE A 102 38.39 10.15 13.40
C ILE A 102 36.95 10.60 13.10
N GLN A 103 36.34 11.43 13.95
CA GLN A 103 35.03 12.02 13.68
C GLN A 103 35.05 12.95 12.47
N LEU A 104 36.07 13.81 12.35
CA LEU A 104 36.25 14.69 11.19
C LEU A 104 36.48 13.91 9.89
N LEU A 105 37.25 12.81 9.94
CA LEU A 105 37.42 11.90 8.81
C LEU A 105 36.08 11.30 8.38
N SER A 106 35.32 10.73 9.32
CA SER A 106 34.00 10.14 9.06
C SER A 106 33.01 11.17 8.51
N PHE A 107 33.05 12.40 9.01
CA PHE A 107 32.24 13.51 8.51
C PHE A 107 32.58 13.85 7.05
N ILE A 108 33.87 14.04 6.73
CA ILE A 108 34.30 14.38 5.38
C ILE A 108 33.97 13.24 4.40
N GLU A 109 34.14 11.98 4.81
CA GLU A 109 33.72 10.82 4.02
C GLU A 109 32.22 10.82 3.74
N LEU A 110 31.39 11.07 4.77
CA LEU A 110 29.94 11.13 4.64
C LEU A 110 29.49 12.29 3.76
N LEU A 111 30.14 13.45 3.89
CA LEU A 111 29.85 14.65 3.09
C LEU A 111 30.21 14.43 1.62
N LEU A 112 31.41 13.91 1.32
CA LEU A 112 31.80 13.60 -0.06
C LEU A 112 30.87 12.55 -0.67
N PHE A 113 30.54 11.52 0.10
CA PHE A 113 29.61 10.48 -0.31
C PHE A 113 28.21 11.03 -0.61
N SER A 114 27.67 11.89 0.27
CA SER A 114 26.32 12.44 0.13
C SER A 114 26.24 13.40 -1.05
N VAL A 115 27.22 14.30 -1.22
CA VAL A 115 27.25 15.25 -2.34
C VAL A 115 27.23 14.52 -3.69
N VAL A 116 28.07 13.48 -3.85
CA VAL A 116 28.13 12.71 -5.10
C VAL A 116 26.85 11.91 -5.31
N SER A 117 26.36 11.20 -4.29
CA SER A 117 25.21 10.30 -4.44
C SER A 117 23.89 11.08 -4.61
N VAL A 118 23.69 12.14 -3.82
CA VAL A 118 22.51 13.01 -3.93
C VAL A 118 22.56 13.79 -5.24
N GLY A 119 23.72 14.31 -5.63
CA GLY A 119 23.90 14.99 -6.91
C GLY A 119 23.52 14.11 -8.11
N LEU A 120 24.04 12.88 -8.14
CA LEU A 120 23.67 11.90 -9.18
C LEU A 120 22.18 11.52 -9.12
N GLY A 121 21.61 11.37 -7.92
CA GLY A 121 20.17 11.11 -7.75
C GLY A 121 19.28 12.23 -8.29
N ILE A 122 19.64 13.49 -8.06
CA ILE A 122 18.93 14.66 -8.60
C ILE A 122 19.07 14.70 -10.12
N VAL A 123 20.28 14.51 -10.66
CA VAL A 123 20.52 14.51 -12.12
C VAL A 123 19.67 13.43 -12.79
N LEU A 124 19.68 12.20 -12.26
CA LEU A 124 18.83 11.13 -12.78
C LEU A 124 17.34 11.43 -12.59
N GLY A 125 16.96 12.06 -11.47
CA GLY A 125 15.59 12.52 -11.22
C GLY A 125 15.11 13.47 -12.30
N ILE A 126 15.92 14.47 -12.65
CA ILE A 126 15.64 15.44 -13.72
C ILE A 126 15.51 14.73 -15.07
N VAL A 127 16.43 13.81 -15.38
CA VAL A 127 16.43 13.05 -16.65
C VAL A 127 15.16 12.20 -16.78
N PHE A 128 14.77 11.50 -15.73
CA PHE A 128 13.59 10.62 -15.74
C PHE A 128 12.28 11.35 -15.47
N HIS A 129 12.29 12.62 -15.03
CA HIS A 129 11.08 13.36 -14.69
C HIS A 129 10.10 13.44 -15.85
N ARG A 130 10.56 13.76 -17.07
CA ARG A 130 9.71 13.82 -18.27
C ARG A 130 9.10 12.45 -18.62
N PHE A 131 9.87 11.38 -18.45
CA PHE A 131 9.36 10.01 -18.66
C PHE A 131 8.30 9.66 -17.60
N SER A 132 8.58 9.95 -16.33
CA SER A 132 7.65 9.74 -15.22
C SER A 132 6.36 10.54 -15.37
N PHE A 133 6.44 11.79 -15.84
CA PHE A 133 5.27 12.60 -16.18
C PHE A 133 4.42 11.94 -17.27
N ALA A 134 5.04 11.46 -18.36
CA ALA A 134 4.31 10.76 -19.42
C ALA A 134 3.65 9.46 -18.92
N VAL A 135 4.33 8.72 -18.03
CA VAL A 135 3.74 7.53 -17.38
C VAL A 135 2.54 7.92 -16.53
N LEU A 136 2.65 8.98 -15.71
CA LEU A 136 1.55 9.48 -14.89
C LEU A 136 0.34 9.86 -15.77
N LEU A 137 0.53 10.68 -16.82
CA LEU A 137 -0.55 11.07 -17.75
C LEU A 137 -1.27 9.86 -18.35
N LYS A 138 -0.50 8.84 -18.75
CA LYS A 138 -1.07 7.59 -19.28
C LYS A 138 -1.88 6.81 -18.23
N LEU A 139 -1.44 6.79 -16.98
CA LEU A 139 -2.17 6.13 -15.89
C LEU A 139 -3.47 6.87 -15.52
N ILE A 140 -3.46 8.21 -15.55
CA ILE A 140 -4.66 9.03 -15.29
C ILE A 140 -5.54 9.24 -16.53
N ARG A 141 -5.18 8.64 -17.68
CA ARG A 141 -5.89 8.71 -18.97
C ARG A 141 -6.05 10.12 -19.55
N ILE A 142 -5.08 10.99 -19.31
CA ILE A 142 -5.02 12.32 -19.93
C ILE A 142 -4.11 12.26 -21.16
N PRO A 143 -4.52 12.86 -22.31
CA PRO A 143 -3.71 12.84 -23.52
C PRO A 143 -2.32 13.44 -23.30
N ILE A 144 -1.31 12.82 -23.93
CA ILE A 144 0.08 13.24 -23.83
C ILE A 144 0.27 14.47 -24.73
N GLY A 145 -0.05 15.65 -24.20
CA GLY A 145 0.08 16.94 -24.90
C GLY A 145 0.25 18.15 -23.99
N ILE A 146 0.23 17.95 -22.66
CA ILE A 146 0.46 19.01 -21.68
C ILE A 146 1.92 19.44 -21.73
N GLU A 147 2.16 20.75 -21.77
CA GLU A 147 3.52 21.30 -21.74
C GLU A 147 4.26 20.86 -20.48
N TYR A 148 5.46 20.32 -20.69
CA TYR A 148 6.31 19.88 -19.59
C TYR A 148 7.07 21.08 -19.03
N SER A 149 6.84 21.39 -17.75
CA SER A 149 7.64 22.37 -17.02
C SER A 149 8.65 21.70 -16.09
N MET A 150 9.90 22.18 -16.15
CA MET A 150 10.94 21.70 -15.25
C MET A 150 10.83 22.38 -13.89
N GLN A 151 10.67 21.58 -12.83
CA GLN A 151 10.47 22.06 -11.47
C GLN A 151 11.82 22.25 -10.75
N LEU A 152 12.45 23.42 -10.93
CA LEU A 152 13.72 23.76 -10.24
C LEU A 152 13.55 23.89 -8.72
N GLY A 153 12.40 24.34 -8.23
CA GLY A 153 12.11 24.41 -6.79
C GLY A 153 12.23 23.06 -6.08
N SER A 154 11.91 21.97 -6.79
CA SER A 154 12.05 20.60 -6.27
C SER A 154 13.50 20.20 -5.98
N VAL A 155 14.47 20.80 -6.66
CA VAL A 155 15.89 20.58 -6.35
C VAL A 155 16.21 21.10 -4.95
N GLY A 156 15.73 22.30 -4.60
CA GLY A 156 15.90 22.88 -3.27
C GLY A 156 15.25 22.03 -2.18
N PHE A 157 14.00 21.59 -2.40
CA PHE A 157 13.30 20.71 -1.46
C PHE A 157 14.04 19.39 -1.22
N VAL A 158 14.53 18.74 -2.27
CA VAL A 158 15.28 17.48 -2.17
C VAL A 158 16.61 17.68 -1.46
N LEU A 159 17.33 18.77 -1.75
CA LEU A 159 18.58 19.12 -1.06
C LEU A 159 18.35 19.32 0.44
N ILE A 160 17.30 20.05 0.83
CA ILE A 160 16.94 20.26 2.25
C ILE A 160 16.57 18.93 2.92
N SER A 161 15.74 18.12 2.26
CA SER A 161 15.33 16.81 2.78
C SER A 161 16.52 15.87 2.98
N MET A 162 17.42 15.79 2.00
CA MET A 162 18.62 14.95 2.08
C MET A 162 19.61 15.50 3.10
N ALA A 163 19.78 16.83 3.19
CA ALA A 163 20.63 17.45 4.21
C ALA A 163 20.13 17.13 5.63
N PHE A 164 18.81 17.14 5.85
CA PHE A 164 18.22 16.71 7.11
C PHE A 164 18.54 15.23 7.41
N ILE A 165 18.29 14.32 6.46
CA ILE A 165 18.56 12.88 6.64
C ILE A 165 20.05 12.63 6.94
N PHE A 166 20.96 13.22 6.16
CA PHE A 166 22.40 13.08 6.38
C PHE A 166 22.88 13.78 7.66
N GLY A 167 22.21 14.85 8.10
CA GLY A 167 22.43 15.46 9.40
C GLY A 167 22.10 14.51 10.56
N VAL A 168 20.96 13.81 10.48
CA VAL A 168 20.60 12.74 11.44
C VAL A 168 21.64 11.63 11.43
N VAL A 169 22.05 11.16 10.24
CA VAL A 169 23.09 10.14 10.08
C VAL A 169 24.41 10.57 10.74
N PHE A 170 24.83 11.80 10.50
CA PHE A 170 26.04 12.37 11.09
C PHE A 170 25.96 12.39 12.62
N PHE A 171 24.85 12.88 13.19
CA PHE A 171 24.66 12.94 14.64
C PHE A 171 24.70 11.55 15.29
N LEU A 172 24.05 10.55 14.67
CA LEU A 172 24.08 9.17 15.14
C LEU A 172 25.50 8.56 15.07
N ASN A 173 26.23 8.83 13.98
CA ASN A 173 27.63 8.39 13.84
C ASN A 173 28.54 9.05 14.88
N ALA A 174 28.44 10.37 15.06
CA ALA A 174 29.25 11.12 16.02
C ALA A 174 29.03 10.62 17.46
N THR A 175 27.77 10.41 17.85
CA THR A 175 27.40 9.85 19.16
C THR A 175 27.97 8.45 19.36
N LYS A 176 27.82 7.57 18.38
CA LYS A 176 28.35 6.20 18.43
C LYS A 176 29.87 6.18 18.56
N MET A 177 30.57 7.05 17.84
CA MET A 177 32.04 7.14 17.87
C MET A 177 32.56 7.75 19.17
N TYR A 178 31.83 8.68 19.78
CA TYR A 178 32.18 9.25 21.08
C TYR A 178 32.08 8.22 22.22
N MET A 179 31.04 7.38 22.17
CA MET A 179 30.74 6.38 23.21
C MET A 179 31.54 5.08 23.09
N SER A 180 32.14 4.79 21.93
CA SER A 180 32.84 3.51 21.70
C SER A 180 34.29 3.54 22.21
N ARG A 181 34.66 2.59 23.09
CA ARG A 181 36.06 2.42 23.53
C ARG A 181 36.88 1.70 22.43
N PRO A 182 38.12 2.12 22.11
CA PRO A 182 38.95 1.48 21.07
C PRO A 182 39.14 -0.04 21.25
N LEU A 183 39.27 -0.51 22.48
CA LEU A 183 39.38 -1.95 22.81
C LEU A 183 38.08 -2.73 22.56
N GLU A 184 36.92 -2.08 22.69
CA GLU A 184 35.62 -2.68 22.40
C GLU A 184 35.36 -2.76 20.89
N MET A 185 35.87 -1.79 20.12
CA MET A 185 35.77 -1.77 18.66
C MET A 185 36.54 -2.92 17.99
N LEU A 186 37.63 -3.39 18.62
CA LEU A 186 38.43 -4.52 18.13
C LEU A 186 37.85 -5.89 18.55
N SER A 187 37.11 -5.95 19.65
CA SER A 187 36.56 -7.18 20.23
C SER A 187 35.11 -7.49 19.84
N GLU A 188 34.44 -6.61 19.08
CA GLU A 188 33.01 -6.74 18.73
C GLU A 188 32.65 -8.03 17.95
N LYS A 189 33.60 -8.65 17.21
CA LYS A 189 33.38 -9.96 16.56
C LYS A 189 33.08 -11.09 17.58
N LYS A 190 33.46 -10.96 18.87
CA LYS A 190 33.26 -11.98 19.92
C LYS A 190 31.94 -11.85 20.71
N LYS A 191 31.14 -10.79 20.53
CA LYS A 191 29.89 -10.54 21.29
C LYS A 191 28.68 -11.42 20.88
N GLY A 192 28.83 -12.37 19.95
CA GLY A 192 27.75 -13.27 19.49
C GLY A 192 27.30 -14.35 20.49
N GLU A 193 27.95 -14.47 21.64
CA GLU A 193 27.72 -15.54 22.62
C GLU A 193 26.98 -15.10 23.89
N THR A 194 26.01 -14.19 23.79
CA THR A 194 25.09 -14.02 24.94
C THR A 194 24.20 -15.27 25.03
N LYS A 195 24.33 -16.05 26.11
CA LYS A 195 23.35 -17.10 26.45
C LYS A 195 22.05 -16.39 26.81
N GLY A 196 21.20 -16.14 25.81
CA GLY A 196 19.90 -15.50 26.02
C GLY A 196 19.05 -16.33 26.98
N ARG A 197 19.06 -15.98 28.27
CA ARG A 197 18.00 -16.36 29.19
C ARG A 197 16.71 -15.78 28.60
N PHE A 198 15.64 -16.57 28.54
CA PHE A 198 14.32 -16.19 27.98
C PHE A 198 14.12 -16.19 26.45
N ILE A 199 14.96 -16.87 25.65
CA ILE A 199 14.72 -17.00 24.18
C ILE A 199 13.33 -17.58 23.86
N LEU A 200 12.92 -18.64 24.58
CA LEU A 200 11.62 -19.27 24.37
C LEU A 200 10.46 -18.31 24.70
N LEU A 201 10.58 -17.55 25.80
CA LEU A 201 9.56 -16.57 26.20
C LEU A 201 9.41 -15.46 25.15
N ARG A 202 10.53 -14.90 24.66
CA ARG A 202 10.51 -13.90 23.57
C ARG A 202 9.90 -14.48 22.29
N ALA A 203 10.21 -15.73 21.95
CA ALA A 203 9.62 -16.41 20.81
C ALA A 203 8.10 -16.58 20.96
N LEU A 204 7.62 -16.94 22.16
CA LEU A 204 6.19 -17.04 22.47
C LEU A 204 5.49 -15.68 22.40
N ILE A 205 6.11 -14.61 22.92
CA ILE A 205 5.57 -13.24 22.81
C ILE A 205 5.45 -12.84 21.34
N GLY A 206 6.50 -13.05 20.53
CA GLY A 206 6.46 -12.76 19.10
C GLY A 206 5.39 -13.58 18.36
N ALA A 207 5.23 -14.85 18.70
CA ALA A 207 4.19 -15.72 18.13
C ALA A 207 2.78 -15.27 18.55
N GLY A 208 2.60 -14.84 19.80
CA GLY A 208 1.34 -14.30 20.31
C GLY A 208 0.95 -12.99 19.62
N LEU A 209 1.91 -12.06 19.43
CA LEU A 209 1.68 -10.81 18.69
C LEU A 209 1.32 -11.08 17.22
N LEU A 210 2.04 -11.99 16.56
CA LEU A 210 1.75 -12.36 15.17
C LEU A 210 0.38 -13.05 15.05
N GLY A 211 0.09 -13.98 15.96
CA GLY A 211 -1.20 -14.68 16.04
C GLY A 211 -2.35 -13.71 16.29
N GLY A 212 -2.18 -12.74 17.19
CA GLY A 212 -3.16 -11.69 17.44
C GLY A 212 -3.40 -10.79 16.22
N ALA A 213 -2.33 -10.38 15.53
CA ALA A 213 -2.46 -9.59 14.30
C ALA A 213 -3.15 -10.37 13.17
N TYR A 214 -2.83 -11.65 13.02
CA TYR A 214 -3.47 -12.52 12.04
C TYR A 214 -4.92 -12.81 12.38
N TYR A 215 -5.22 -13.07 13.65
CA TYR A 215 -6.58 -13.21 14.13
C TYR A 215 -7.40 -11.95 13.82
N MET A 216 -6.89 -10.77 14.17
CA MET A 216 -7.55 -9.49 13.89
C MET A 216 -7.80 -9.28 12.38
N SER A 217 -6.84 -9.64 11.52
CA SER A 217 -7.01 -9.55 10.06
C SER A 217 -8.05 -10.55 9.52
N GLN A 218 -8.22 -11.71 10.16
CA GLN A 218 -9.15 -12.74 9.72
C GLN A 218 -10.55 -12.58 10.32
N THR A 219 -10.71 -11.97 11.49
CA THR A 219 -12.02 -11.71 12.11
C THR A 219 -12.64 -10.38 11.68
N ILE A 220 -11.93 -9.56 10.90
CA ILE A 220 -12.51 -8.31 10.38
C ILE A 220 -13.65 -8.63 9.40
N GLU A 221 -14.84 -8.14 9.70
CA GLU A 221 -16.04 -8.29 8.86
C GLU A 221 -16.38 -6.96 8.20
N ALA A 222 -16.46 -5.90 9.01
CA ALA A 222 -16.78 -4.54 8.56
C ALA A 222 -15.65 -3.89 7.72
N PRO A 223 -15.95 -3.44 6.47
CA PRO A 223 -14.99 -2.72 5.63
C PRO A 223 -14.43 -1.44 6.26
N VAL A 224 -15.26 -0.65 6.95
CA VAL A 224 -14.85 0.62 7.56
C VAL A 224 -13.88 0.38 8.72
N ALA A 225 -14.16 -0.60 9.59
CA ALA A 225 -13.27 -0.97 10.68
C ALA A 225 -11.89 -1.45 10.19
N ALA A 226 -11.83 -2.05 9.00
CA ALA A 226 -10.59 -2.49 8.39
C ALA A 226 -9.57 -1.35 8.19
N LEU A 227 -10.01 -0.10 7.99
CA LEU A 227 -9.11 1.05 7.81
C LEU A 227 -8.21 1.26 9.04
N TYR A 228 -8.79 1.33 10.25
CA TYR A 228 -8.04 1.53 11.49
C TYR A 228 -7.30 0.26 11.92
N SER A 229 -7.98 -0.90 11.88
CA SER A 229 -7.39 -2.19 12.26
C SER A 229 -6.19 -2.55 11.40
N PHE A 230 -6.15 -2.12 10.13
CA PHE A 230 -5.00 -2.37 9.24
C PHE A 230 -3.71 -1.74 9.75
N PHE A 231 -3.75 -0.47 10.20
CA PHE A 231 -2.56 0.18 10.74
C PHE A 231 -2.05 -0.52 12.00
N VAL A 232 -2.95 -0.86 12.93
CA VAL A 232 -2.58 -1.59 14.15
C VAL A 232 -2.00 -2.97 13.82
N ALA A 233 -2.62 -3.72 12.90
CA ALA A 233 -2.15 -5.02 12.47
C ALA A 233 -0.75 -4.94 11.85
N VAL A 234 -0.50 -3.96 10.98
CA VAL A 234 0.81 -3.76 10.33
C VAL A 234 1.90 -3.50 11.38
N LEU A 235 1.65 -2.64 12.37
CA LEU A 235 2.62 -2.38 13.45
C LEU A 235 2.91 -3.64 14.27
N LEU A 236 1.88 -4.42 14.62
CA LEU A 236 2.03 -5.69 15.32
C LEU A 236 2.81 -6.72 14.49
N VAL A 237 2.52 -6.85 13.20
CA VAL A 237 3.25 -7.75 12.29
C VAL A 237 4.71 -7.32 12.19
N VAL A 238 5.01 -6.04 12.01
CA VAL A 238 6.40 -5.56 11.96
C VAL A 238 7.14 -5.92 13.24
N LEU A 239 6.59 -5.57 14.41
CA LEU A 239 7.20 -5.86 15.71
C LEU A 239 7.39 -7.38 15.93
N ALA A 240 6.33 -8.16 15.68
CA ALA A 240 6.35 -9.61 15.83
C ALA A 240 7.39 -10.26 14.91
N THR A 241 7.50 -9.80 13.66
CA THR A 241 8.47 -10.31 12.70
C THR A 241 9.90 -10.07 13.15
N TYR A 242 10.25 -8.89 13.65
CA TYR A 242 11.58 -8.64 14.23
C TYR A 242 11.86 -9.56 15.43
N ILE A 243 10.89 -9.77 16.32
CA ILE A 243 11.04 -10.66 17.48
C ILE A 243 11.19 -12.13 17.05
N LEU A 244 10.40 -12.59 16.08
CA LEU A 244 10.40 -13.99 15.62
C LEU A 244 11.65 -14.34 14.81
N PHE A 245 12.15 -13.43 13.96
CA PHE A 245 13.42 -13.66 13.28
C PHE A 245 14.60 -13.66 14.26
N ASP A 246 14.55 -12.87 15.34
CA ASP A 246 15.57 -12.86 16.38
C ASP A 246 15.48 -14.08 17.30
N ALA A 247 14.41 -14.19 18.10
CA ALA A 247 14.27 -15.23 19.11
C ALA A 247 13.62 -16.53 18.58
N GLY A 248 12.60 -16.41 17.72
CA GLY A 248 11.82 -17.55 17.22
C GLY A 248 12.63 -18.51 16.34
N SER A 249 13.41 -17.97 15.41
CA SER A 249 14.31 -18.76 14.54
C SER A 249 15.34 -19.56 15.36
N ILE A 250 15.90 -18.94 16.41
CA ILE A 250 16.85 -19.59 17.33
C ILE A 250 16.15 -20.67 18.17
N ALA A 251 14.94 -20.40 18.65
CA ALA A 251 14.14 -21.36 19.42
C ALA A 251 13.83 -22.61 18.57
N LEU A 252 13.37 -22.41 17.33
CA LEU A 252 13.10 -23.49 16.38
C LEU A 252 14.35 -24.34 16.11
N LEU A 253 15.50 -23.69 15.83
CA LEU A 253 16.75 -24.42 15.62
C LEU A 253 17.20 -25.18 16.88
N SER A 254 16.96 -24.63 18.07
CA SER A 254 17.25 -25.31 19.34
C SER A 254 16.33 -26.50 19.59
N LEU A 255 15.08 -26.46 19.13
CA LEU A 255 14.16 -27.60 19.14
C LEU A 255 14.62 -28.69 18.17
N LEU A 256 15.02 -28.32 16.95
CA LEU A 256 15.57 -29.27 15.96
C LEU A 256 16.86 -29.96 16.45
N GLN A 257 17.69 -29.27 17.25
CA GLN A 257 18.87 -29.87 17.90
C GLN A 257 18.52 -31.00 18.89
N LYS A 258 17.30 -31.01 19.47
CA LYS A 258 16.87 -32.08 20.39
C LYS A 258 16.51 -33.37 19.66
N ASN A 259 16.16 -33.31 18.37
CA ASN A 259 15.84 -34.50 17.58
C ASN A 259 17.12 -35.21 17.12
N LYS A 260 17.57 -36.21 17.89
CA LYS A 260 18.82 -36.94 17.64
C LYS A 260 18.87 -37.60 16.25
N ARG A 261 17.75 -38.11 15.72
CA ARG A 261 17.70 -38.76 14.39
C ARG A 261 18.04 -37.78 13.25
N LEU A 262 17.60 -36.52 13.36
CA LEU A 262 17.86 -35.48 12.37
C LEU A 262 19.23 -34.82 12.59
N PHE A 263 19.58 -34.51 13.83
CA PHE A 263 20.72 -33.66 14.18
C PHE A 263 22.07 -34.32 13.94
N TYR A 264 22.24 -35.62 14.23
CA TYR A 264 23.52 -36.31 14.12
C TYR A 264 23.89 -36.72 12.68
N GLN A 265 23.05 -36.42 11.67
CA GLN A 265 23.47 -36.55 10.28
C GLN A 265 24.55 -35.50 9.95
N PRO A 266 25.70 -35.86 9.32
CA PRO A 266 26.85 -34.98 9.16
C PRO A 266 26.53 -33.61 8.55
N THR A 267 25.66 -33.57 7.55
CA THR A 267 25.24 -32.32 6.90
C THR A 267 24.33 -31.47 7.78
N ASN A 268 23.48 -32.09 8.59
CA ASN A 268 22.49 -31.39 9.42
C ASN A 268 23.13 -30.82 10.68
N PHE A 269 24.06 -31.56 11.31
CA PHE A 269 24.82 -31.10 12.47
C PHE A 269 25.52 -29.76 12.18
N ILE A 270 26.26 -29.72 11.07
CA ILE A 270 27.00 -28.53 10.60
C ILE A 270 26.02 -27.43 10.19
N SER A 271 24.95 -27.77 9.46
CA SER A 271 23.99 -26.78 8.98
C SER A 271 23.20 -26.10 10.09
N ILE A 272 22.62 -26.87 11.02
CA ILE A 272 21.77 -26.36 12.10
C ILE A 272 22.59 -25.49 13.05
N SER A 273 23.80 -25.93 13.41
CA SER A 273 24.68 -25.17 14.32
C SER A 273 25.15 -23.85 13.69
N ASN A 274 25.51 -23.87 12.41
CA ASN A 274 25.89 -22.65 11.69
C ASN A 274 24.71 -21.71 11.45
N LEU A 275 23.54 -22.24 11.07
CA LEU A 275 22.34 -21.43 10.86
C LEU A 275 21.92 -20.73 12.16
N LYS A 276 22.02 -21.40 13.31
CA LYS A 276 21.73 -20.79 14.63
C LYS A 276 22.64 -19.61 14.93
N PHE A 277 23.92 -19.71 14.57
CA PHE A 277 24.86 -18.61 14.68
C PHE A 277 24.51 -17.45 13.72
N ARG A 278 24.18 -17.77 12.46
CA ARG A 278 23.78 -16.76 11.46
C ARG A 278 22.52 -16.01 11.88
N MET A 279 21.50 -16.72 12.39
CA MET A 279 20.28 -16.10 12.91
C MET A 279 20.61 -15.10 14.02
N ARG A 280 21.42 -15.49 15.02
CA ARG A 280 21.83 -14.60 16.14
C ARG A 280 22.47 -13.30 15.68
N LYS A 281 23.23 -13.34 14.60
CA LYS A 281 24.01 -12.19 14.14
C LYS A 281 23.25 -11.28 13.18
N ASN A 282 22.40 -11.87 12.35
CA ASN A 282 21.77 -11.20 11.20
C ASN A 282 20.24 -11.28 11.19
N ALA A 283 19.59 -11.66 12.30
CA ALA A 283 18.13 -11.73 12.44
C ALA A 283 17.41 -10.46 11.97
N ALA A 284 17.87 -9.29 12.40
CA ALA A 284 17.26 -8.02 12.04
C ALA A 284 17.24 -7.81 10.51
N GLY A 285 18.31 -8.20 9.79
CA GLY A 285 18.34 -8.11 8.33
C GLY A 285 17.34 -9.03 7.65
N LEU A 286 17.13 -10.25 8.16
CA LEU A 286 16.09 -11.16 7.66
C LEU A 286 14.69 -10.58 7.82
N ALA A 287 14.40 -10.03 9.01
CA ALA A 287 13.14 -9.36 9.28
C ALA A 287 12.93 -8.16 8.34
N SER A 288 13.96 -7.33 8.14
CA SER A 288 13.86 -6.20 7.21
C SER A 288 13.55 -6.63 5.77
N ILE A 289 14.19 -7.70 5.27
CA ILE A 289 13.88 -8.25 3.93
C ILE A 289 12.43 -8.70 3.85
N CYS A 290 11.93 -9.40 4.89
CA CYS A 290 10.55 -9.87 4.95
C CYS A 290 9.56 -8.70 4.90
N ILE A 291 9.76 -7.69 5.76
CA ILE A 291 8.87 -6.53 5.85
C ILE A 291 8.90 -5.70 4.56
N LEU A 292 10.09 -5.39 4.02
CA LEU A 292 10.20 -4.64 2.77
C LEU A 292 9.57 -5.40 1.60
N SER A 293 9.74 -6.73 1.54
CA SER A 293 9.09 -7.56 0.51
C SER A 293 7.56 -7.57 0.66
N THR A 294 7.06 -7.64 1.90
CA THR A 294 5.62 -7.57 2.20
C THR A 294 5.05 -6.21 1.77
N MET A 295 5.77 -5.12 2.04
CA MET A 295 5.39 -3.77 1.62
C MET A 295 5.29 -3.66 0.10
N VAL A 296 6.25 -4.18 -0.65
CA VAL A 296 6.19 -4.22 -2.13
C VAL A 296 4.94 -4.98 -2.61
N LEU A 297 4.73 -6.19 -2.08
CA LEU A 297 3.60 -7.04 -2.48
C LEU A 297 2.26 -6.36 -2.21
N VAL A 298 2.05 -5.85 -0.99
CA VAL A 298 0.77 -5.24 -0.60
C VAL A 298 0.55 -3.93 -1.35
N THR A 299 1.52 -3.01 -1.37
CA THR A 299 1.37 -1.70 -2.03
C THR A 299 1.14 -1.82 -3.52
N LEU A 300 1.87 -2.69 -4.22
CA LEU A 300 1.70 -2.84 -5.67
C LEU A 300 0.40 -3.60 -6.01
N ALA A 301 0.06 -4.65 -5.26
CA ALA A 301 -1.17 -5.40 -5.49
C ALA A 301 -2.42 -4.54 -5.26
N THR A 302 -2.45 -3.75 -4.17
CA THR A 302 -3.60 -2.90 -3.85
C THR A 302 -3.81 -1.81 -4.90
N THR A 303 -2.73 -1.14 -5.30
CA THR A 303 -2.83 -0.04 -6.26
C THR A 303 -3.12 -0.52 -7.69
N VAL A 304 -2.60 -1.67 -8.10
CA VAL A 304 -2.97 -2.32 -9.37
C VAL A 304 -4.43 -2.78 -9.35
N ALA A 305 -4.91 -3.37 -8.26
CA ALA A 305 -6.31 -3.75 -8.11
C ALA A 305 -7.25 -2.53 -8.23
N LEU A 306 -6.91 -1.43 -7.56
CA LEU A 306 -7.67 -0.18 -7.60
C LEU A 306 -7.75 0.41 -9.02
N GLN A 307 -6.62 0.50 -9.71
CA GLN A 307 -6.58 0.99 -11.08
C GLN A 307 -7.34 0.09 -12.05
N THR A 308 -7.18 -1.24 -11.94
CA THR A 308 -7.86 -2.18 -12.85
C THR A 308 -9.37 -2.22 -12.62
N GLY A 309 -9.83 -2.04 -11.38
CA GLY A 309 -11.26 -1.98 -11.05
C GLY A 309 -11.94 -0.65 -11.41
N THR A 310 -11.19 0.37 -11.83
CA THR A 310 -11.73 1.72 -12.06
C THR A 310 -12.79 1.78 -13.17
N ALA A 311 -12.61 1.01 -14.24
CA ALA A 311 -13.58 1.01 -15.35
C ALA A 311 -14.95 0.45 -14.93
N ASP A 312 -14.94 -0.63 -14.15
CA ASP A 312 -16.16 -1.25 -13.64
C ASP A 312 -16.82 -0.38 -12.58
N LEU A 313 -16.04 0.28 -11.72
CA LEU A 313 -16.53 1.27 -10.78
C LEU A 313 -17.27 2.40 -11.51
N LEU A 314 -16.62 3.02 -12.49
CA LEU A 314 -17.21 4.13 -13.26
C LEU A 314 -18.52 3.70 -13.93
N LYS A 315 -18.55 2.51 -14.56
CA LYS A 315 -19.75 1.97 -15.21
C LYS A 315 -20.90 1.77 -14.21
N LYS A 316 -20.62 1.28 -13.01
CA LYS A 316 -21.63 1.00 -11.97
C LYS A 316 -22.12 2.27 -11.27
N SER A 317 -21.24 3.25 -11.07
CA SER A 317 -21.60 4.52 -10.42
C SER A 317 -22.30 5.47 -11.39
N TYR A 318 -21.97 5.41 -12.68
CA TYR A 318 -22.52 6.27 -13.73
C TYR A 318 -23.00 5.42 -14.92
N PRO A 319 -24.20 4.82 -14.83
CA PRO A 319 -24.75 3.97 -15.90
C PRO A 319 -25.17 4.78 -17.14
N THR A 320 -25.48 6.07 -16.96
CA THR A 320 -25.82 7.02 -18.02
C THR A 320 -24.75 8.11 -18.16
N ASP A 321 -24.84 8.93 -19.21
CA ASP A 321 -23.91 10.04 -19.43
C ASP A 321 -24.05 11.13 -18.36
N TYR A 322 -25.28 11.44 -17.99
CA TYR A 322 -25.62 12.47 -17.01
C TYR A 322 -26.61 11.98 -15.97
N SER A 323 -26.57 12.64 -14.82
CA SER A 323 -27.50 12.44 -13.72
C SER A 323 -27.81 13.76 -13.04
N ALA A 324 -29.05 14.00 -12.64
CA ALA A 324 -29.44 15.01 -11.68
C ALA A 324 -29.97 14.31 -10.43
N THR A 325 -29.45 14.67 -9.26
CA THR A 325 -29.87 14.12 -7.97
C THR A 325 -30.29 15.24 -7.05
N ALA A 326 -31.50 15.14 -6.50
CA ALA A 326 -32.04 16.11 -5.57
C ALA A 326 -32.40 15.44 -4.24
N PHE A 327 -32.12 16.11 -3.12
CA PHE A 327 -32.56 15.64 -1.82
C PHE A 327 -34.06 15.90 -1.64
N VAL A 328 -34.79 14.93 -1.10
CA VAL A 328 -36.24 14.98 -0.92
C VAL A 328 -36.58 14.68 0.54
N GLU A 329 -37.03 15.69 1.26
CA GLU A 329 -37.67 15.55 2.58
C GLU A 329 -39.19 15.40 2.46
N ASP A 330 -39.79 16.14 1.53
CA ASP A 330 -41.23 16.11 1.23
C ASP A 330 -41.43 15.84 -0.26
N THR A 331 -42.22 14.81 -0.59
CA THR A 331 -42.52 14.41 -1.97
C THR A 331 -43.34 15.46 -2.73
N SER A 332 -43.97 16.41 -2.03
CA SER A 332 -44.65 17.56 -2.65
C SER A 332 -43.72 18.45 -3.49
N THR A 333 -42.40 18.38 -3.24
CA THR A 333 -41.36 19.13 -3.97
C THR A 333 -40.99 18.51 -5.32
N ILE A 334 -41.29 17.23 -5.56
CA ILE A 334 -40.88 16.49 -6.76
C ILE A 334 -41.32 17.16 -8.08
N PRO A 335 -42.55 17.68 -8.23
CA PRO A 335 -42.95 18.38 -9.45
C PRO A 335 -42.07 19.60 -9.78
N GLN A 336 -41.70 20.39 -8.77
CA GLN A 336 -40.82 21.55 -8.94
C GLN A 336 -39.41 21.11 -9.36
N LEU A 337 -38.86 20.08 -8.70
CA LEU A 337 -37.58 19.48 -9.05
C LEU A 337 -37.58 18.95 -10.49
N SER A 338 -38.66 18.30 -10.91
CA SER A 338 -38.83 17.78 -12.27
C SER A 338 -38.84 18.89 -13.33
N GLU A 339 -39.47 20.02 -13.04
CA GLU A 339 -39.46 21.19 -13.92
C GLU A 339 -38.05 21.78 -14.05
N GLN A 340 -37.32 21.94 -12.94
CA GLN A 340 -35.94 22.45 -12.97
C GLN A 340 -35.01 21.51 -13.72
N ILE A 341 -35.10 20.20 -13.49
CA ILE A 341 -34.34 19.19 -14.24
C ILE A 341 -34.67 19.25 -15.74
N SER A 342 -35.91 19.57 -16.10
CA SER A 342 -36.30 19.76 -17.50
C SER A 342 -35.64 21.01 -18.12
N LYS A 343 -35.46 22.10 -17.35
CA LYS A 343 -34.69 23.29 -17.78
C LYS A 343 -33.21 22.97 -17.99
N ILE A 344 -32.64 22.10 -17.15
CA ILE A 344 -31.26 21.62 -17.29
C ILE A 344 -31.13 20.80 -18.58
N LYS A 345 -31.97 19.79 -18.76
CA LYS A 345 -32.02 18.95 -19.97
C LYS A 345 -32.28 19.75 -21.24
N ALA A 346 -32.99 20.88 -21.17
CA ALA A 346 -33.19 21.76 -22.33
C ALA A 346 -31.88 22.36 -22.88
N GLN A 347 -30.79 22.34 -22.10
CA GLN A 347 -29.45 22.74 -22.57
C GLN A 347 -28.67 21.61 -23.24
N SER A 348 -29.25 20.40 -23.37
CA SER A 348 -28.60 19.30 -24.08
C SER A 348 -28.30 19.70 -25.53
N LYS A 349 -27.06 19.50 -25.96
CA LYS A 349 -26.63 19.77 -27.34
C LYS A 349 -27.02 18.64 -28.30
N GLY A 350 -27.19 17.43 -27.77
CA GLY A 350 -27.62 16.24 -28.50
C GLY A 350 -29.03 15.78 -28.17
N THR A 351 -29.50 14.75 -28.85
CA THR A 351 -30.79 14.11 -28.58
C THR A 351 -30.71 13.31 -27.29
N ILE A 352 -31.67 13.54 -26.38
CA ILE A 352 -31.80 12.82 -25.12
C ILE A 352 -32.34 11.41 -25.39
N THR A 353 -31.70 10.41 -24.78
CA THR A 353 -32.13 9.01 -24.85
C THR A 353 -31.96 8.35 -23.48
N ASN A 354 -32.57 7.17 -23.29
CA ASN A 354 -32.46 6.38 -22.06
C ASN A 354 -32.81 7.20 -20.80
N GLU A 355 -33.85 8.03 -20.90
CA GLU A 355 -34.29 8.89 -19.81
C GLU A 355 -35.02 8.06 -18.75
N MET A 356 -34.59 8.23 -17.50
CA MET A 356 -35.18 7.59 -16.34
C MET A 356 -35.27 8.60 -15.21
N ASN A 357 -36.34 8.53 -14.43
CA ASN A 357 -36.49 9.29 -13.20
C ASN A 357 -37.16 8.42 -12.14
N TYR A 358 -36.82 8.58 -10.87
CA TYR A 358 -37.44 7.81 -9.79
C TYR A 358 -37.11 8.43 -8.44
N LEU A 359 -37.97 8.18 -7.45
CA LEU A 359 -37.68 8.44 -6.05
C LEU A 359 -37.01 7.22 -5.44
N SER A 360 -35.83 7.42 -4.85
CA SER A 360 -35.09 6.41 -4.11
C SER A 360 -34.95 6.84 -2.66
N VAL A 361 -35.37 5.98 -1.73
CA VAL A 361 -35.15 6.22 -0.30
C VAL A 361 -34.08 5.27 0.22
N LEU A 362 -32.98 5.81 0.72
CA LEU A 362 -31.87 5.02 1.26
C LEU A 362 -32.00 4.90 2.78
N ARG A 363 -31.91 3.66 3.29
CA ARG A 363 -31.82 3.36 4.72
C ARG A 363 -30.63 2.48 5.04
N ALA A 364 -29.92 2.81 6.11
CA ALA A 364 -29.01 1.91 6.77
C ALA A 364 -29.80 0.95 7.67
N ALA A 365 -29.33 -0.28 7.83
CA ALA A 365 -30.00 -1.30 8.62
C ALA A 365 -29.00 -2.14 9.43
N LYS A 366 -29.46 -2.58 10.60
CA LYS A 366 -28.79 -3.62 11.42
C LYS A 366 -29.41 -4.99 11.10
N SER A 367 -28.61 -6.04 11.23
CA SER A 367 -29.09 -7.41 11.06
C SER A 367 -29.85 -7.86 12.31
N MET A 368 -30.93 -8.60 12.12
CA MET A 368 -31.72 -9.24 13.17
C MET A 368 -32.10 -10.66 12.74
N GLU A 369 -32.53 -11.50 13.69
CA GLU A 369 -33.00 -12.84 13.37
C GLU A 369 -34.17 -12.80 12.37
N GLY A 370 -33.98 -13.45 11.22
CA GLY A 370 -34.96 -13.51 10.13
C GLY A 370 -35.22 -12.19 9.41
N GLY A 371 -34.42 -11.13 9.59
CA GLY A 371 -34.66 -9.88 8.88
C GLY A 371 -33.67 -8.75 9.19
N VAL A 372 -34.09 -7.53 8.88
CA VAL A 372 -33.30 -6.31 9.09
C VAL A 372 -34.14 -5.24 9.77
N ASP A 373 -33.49 -4.39 10.56
CA ASP A 373 -34.13 -3.25 11.22
C ASP A 373 -33.44 -1.96 10.78
N ILE A 374 -34.23 -1.03 10.24
CA ILE A 374 -33.78 0.21 9.62
C ILE A 374 -33.70 1.39 10.61
N GLU A 375 -33.77 1.12 11.91
CA GLU A 375 -33.70 2.13 12.98
C GLU A 375 -32.52 1.94 13.95
N GLY A 376 -32.02 3.07 14.45
CA GLY A 376 -30.90 3.12 15.39
C GLY A 376 -29.54 2.90 14.74
N VAL A 377 -29.41 3.13 13.42
CA VAL A 377 -28.14 3.07 12.68
C VAL A 377 -27.83 4.45 12.14
N TYR A 378 -26.83 5.11 12.74
CA TYR A 378 -26.50 6.50 12.50
C TYR A 378 -25.33 6.65 11.52
N PRO A 379 -25.18 7.84 10.88
CA PRO A 379 -23.99 8.14 10.09
C PRO A 379 -22.71 7.95 10.91
N GLY A 380 -21.80 7.10 10.42
CA GLY A 380 -20.56 6.73 11.11
C GLY A 380 -20.56 5.33 11.73
N ASP A 381 -21.74 4.72 11.90
CA ASP A 381 -21.86 3.31 12.26
C ASP A 381 -21.41 2.40 11.11
N SER A 382 -21.14 1.13 11.41
CA SER A 382 -20.89 0.10 10.39
C SER A 382 -22.19 -0.69 10.16
N PRO A 383 -23.08 -0.23 9.25
CA PRO A 383 -24.35 -0.90 8.99
C PRO A 383 -24.15 -2.33 8.50
N ALA A 384 -25.01 -3.24 8.95
CA ALA A 384 -25.03 -4.61 8.44
C ALA A 384 -25.58 -4.66 7.01
N ALA A 385 -26.52 -3.75 6.68
CA ALA A 385 -27.07 -3.62 5.35
C ALA A 385 -27.42 -2.18 4.96
N PHE A 386 -27.43 -1.91 3.66
CA PHE A 386 -28.16 -0.78 3.07
C PHE A 386 -29.37 -1.28 2.29
N ILE A 387 -30.47 -0.54 2.35
CA ILE A 387 -31.69 -0.84 1.60
C ILE A 387 -32.09 0.39 0.81
N THR A 388 -32.21 0.24 -0.51
CA THR A 388 -32.74 1.25 -1.42
C THR A 388 -34.21 0.91 -1.72
N PHE A 389 -35.12 1.76 -1.24
CA PHE A 389 -36.55 1.62 -1.49
C PHE A 389 -36.95 2.36 -2.77
N LEU A 390 -37.69 1.67 -3.64
CA LEU A 390 -38.26 2.17 -4.89
C LEU A 390 -39.77 1.90 -4.92
N SER A 391 -40.51 2.77 -5.60
CA SER A 391 -41.92 2.50 -5.88
C SER A 391 -42.07 1.34 -6.88
N ALA A 392 -43.14 0.55 -6.73
CA ALA A 392 -43.47 -0.51 -7.67
C ALA A 392 -43.68 0.03 -9.09
N ASP A 393 -44.28 1.22 -9.21
CA ASP A 393 -44.52 1.87 -10.50
C ASP A 393 -43.22 2.26 -11.19
N ASP A 394 -42.27 2.87 -10.47
CA ASP A 394 -40.95 3.23 -11.02
C ASP A 394 -40.16 1.98 -11.40
N TYR A 395 -40.14 0.96 -10.53
CA TYR A 395 -39.41 -0.27 -10.80
C TYR A 395 -39.99 -0.98 -12.03
N ASN A 396 -41.31 -1.15 -12.10
CA ASN A 396 -41.97 -1.78 -13.23
C ASN A 396 -41.74 -1.02 -14.54
N ARG A 397 -41.77 0.31 -14.52
CA ARG A 397 -41.49 1.15 -15.69
C ARG A 397 -40.04 1.03 -16.17
N ILE A 398 -39.06 1.01 -15.27
CA ILE A 398 -37.62 0.97 -15.62
C ILE A 398 -37.20 -0.43 -16.09
N PHE A 399 -37.75 -1.47 -15.47
CA PHE A 399 -37.30 -2.86 -15.68
C PHE A 399 -38.26 -3.71 -16.51
N GLY A 400 -39.45 -3.21 -16.86
CA GLY A 400 -40.45 -3.97 -17.63
C GLY A 400 -41.07 -5.11 -16.82
N THR A 401 -41.13 -4.97 -15.49
CA THR A 401 -41.70 -5.96 -14.57
C THR A 401 -43.15 -5.62 -14.21
N ASN A 402 -43.80 -6.45 -13.39
CA ASN A 402 -45.19 -6.25 -12.95
C ASN A 402 -45.40 -6.59 -11.47
N TYR A 403 -44.49 -6.13 -10.61
CA TYR A 403 -44.60 -6.30 -9.16
C TYR A 403 -45.73 -5.43 -8.60
N LYS A 404 -46.55 -6.01 -7.72
CA LYS A 404 -47.68 -5.32 -7.06
C LYS A 404 -47.70 -5.66 -5.57
N PRO A 405 -46.75 -5.14 -4.78
CA PRO A 405 -46.75 -5.30 -3.32
C PRO A 405 -47.92 -4.55 -2.69
N SER A 406 -48.53 -5.15 -1.66
CA SER A 406 -49.50 -4.48 -0.78
C SER A 406 -48.80 -3.49 0.18
N ASP A 407 -49.55 -2.69 0.93
CA ASP A 407 -49.01 -1.66 1.84
C ASP A 407 -48.00 -2.19 2.87
N ASN A 408 -48.12 -3.46 3.28
CA ASN A 408 -47.25 -4.12 4.26
C ASN A 408 -46.36 -5.21 3.62
N GLU A 409 -46.27 -5.28 2.29
CA GLU A 409 -45.44 -6.24 1.57
C GLU A 409 -44.27 -5.55 0.88
N VAL A 410 -43.17 -6.28 0.66
CA VAL A 410 -42.02 -5.82 -0.12
C VAL A 410 -41.50 -6.93 -1.02
N VAL A 411 -41.11 -6.58 -2.24
CA VAL A 411 -40.30 -7.46 -3.11
C VAL A 411 -38.85 -7.04 -2.94
N LEU A 412 -38.00 -7.97 -2.50
CA LEU A 412 -36.64 -7.66 -2.07
C LEU A 412 -35.61 -8.27 -3.02
N GLY A 413 -34.61 -7.51 -3.45
CA GLY A 413 -33.51 -8.01 -4.28
C GLY A 413 -32.18 -7.86 -3.55
N LEU A 414 -31.37 -8.92 -3.51
CA LEU A 414 -30.00 -8.86 -2.97
C LEU A 414 -29.04 -8.33 -4.04
N VAL A 415 -28.61 -7.07 -3.92
CA VAL A 415 -27.65 -6.43 -4.83
C VAL A 415 -26.22 -6.90 -4.53
N LYS A 416 -25.80 -6.81 -3.27
CA LYS A 416 -24.49 -7.29 -2.82
C LYS A 416 -24.66 -8.03 -1.51
N GLY A 417 -23.84 -9.05 -1.29
CA GLY A 417 -23.79 -9.79 -0.04
C GLY A 417 -24.10 -11.26 -0.25
N ALA A 418 -24.38 -11.96 0.84
CA ALA A 418 -24.69 -13.39 0.82
C ALA A 418 -26.04 -13.70 1.49
N ASP A 419 -26.61 -12.76 2.24
CA ASP A 419 -27.83 -13.01 2.99
C ASP A 419 -29.06 -12.83 2.09
N LYS A 420 -29.72 -13.95 1.80
CA LYS A 420 -31.01 -13.98 1.07
C LYS A 420 -32.17 -14.33 1.99
N ASN A 421 -31.92 -14.60 3.27
CA ASN A 421 -32.90 -15.13 4.21
C ASN A 421 -33.56 -14.00 5.01
N VAL A 422 -33.88 -12.90 4.34
CA VAL A 422 -34.57 -11.75 4.92
C VAL A 422 -36.07 -11.98 4.73
N SER A 423 -36.79 -12.24 5.82
CA SER A 423 -38.25 -12.44 5.78
C SER A 423 -39.05 -11.17 6.10
N ALA A 424 -38.40 -10.17 6.73
CA ALA A 424 -39.05 -8.95 7.18
C ALA A 424 -38.08 -7.77 7.27
N ILE A 425 -38.62 -6.57 7.01
CA ILE A 425 -38.00 -5.28 7.33
C ILE A 425 -38.79 -4.66 8.49
N ARG A 426 -38.06 -4.20 9.52
CA ARG A 426 -38.61 -3.69 10.78
C ARG A 426 -38.18 -2.25 11.05
N VAL A 427 -38.98 -1.54 11.82
CA VAL A 427 -38.70 -0.20 12.38
C VAL A 427 -38.91 -0.31 13.89
N ASN A 428 -37.91 0.03 14.70
CA ASN A 428 -37.90 -0.19 16.16
C ASN A 428 -38.29 -1.62 16.58
N GLY A 429 -37.83 -2.63 15.85
CA GLY A 429 -38.18 -4.03 16.10
C GLY A 429 -39.63 -4.43 15.80
N GLN A 430 -40.50 -3.50 15.38
CA GLN A 430 -41.86 -3.78 14.93
C GLN A 430 -41.89 -4.13 13.44
N LEU A 431 -42.69 -5.12 13.06
CA LEU A 431 -42.85 -5.52 11.67
C LEU A 431 -43.44 -4.36 10.86
N THR A 432 -42.72 -3.92 9.83
CA THR A 432 -43.17 -2.84 8.94
C THR A 432 -43.48 -3.39 7.55
N LEU A 433 -42.60 -4.24 7.00
CA LEU A 433 -42.79 -4.86 5.69
C LEU A 433 -42.45 -6.35 5.73
N GLN A 434 -43.35 -7.19 5.24
CA GLN A 434 -43.13 -8.61 5.03
C GLN A 434 -42.53 -8.85 3.65
N VAL A 435 -41.43 -9.59 3.57
CA VAL A 435 -40.80 -9.94 2.29
C VAL A 435 -41.65 -11.01 1.61
N LYS A 436 -42.27 -10.63 0.49
CA LYS A 436 -43.17 -11.50 -0.29
C LYS A 436 -42.39 -12.47 -1.15
N GLU A 437 -41.38 -11.96 -1.84
CA GLU A 437 -40.50 -12.74 -2.70
C GLU A 437 -39.13 -12.07 -2.84
N MET A 438 -38.14 -12.88 -3.17
CA MET A 438 -36.79 -12.42 -3.50
C MET A 438 -36.63 -12.31 -5.02
N MET A 439 -36.44 -11.09 -5.53
CA MET A 439 -36.26 -10.85 -6.97
C MET A 439 -34.79 -10.91 -7.42
N ASP A 440 -34.58 -11.14 -8.71
CA ASP A 440 -33.28 -10.95 -9.34
C ASP A 440 -32.94 -9.45 -9.43
N SER A 441 -31.82 -9.07 -8.81
CA SER A 441 -31.33 -7.69 -8.75
C SER A 441 -30.36 -7.35 -9.88
N THR A 442 -30.13 -8.25 -10.84
CA THR A 442 -29.16 -8.05 -11.93
C THR A 442 -29.49 -6.81 -12.76
N GLY A 443 -30.76 -6.62 -13.13
CA GLY A 443 -31.20 -5.43 -13.85
C GLY A 443 -30.90 -4.14 -13.08
N PHE A 444 -31.15 -4.13 -11.77
CA PHE A 444 -30.86 -2.98 -10.90
C PHE A 444 -29.37 -2.60 -10.94
N LYS A 445 -28.47 -3.59 -10.89
CA LYS A 445 -27.00 -3.36 -10.94
C LYS A 445 -26.52 -2.72 -12.23
N GLU A 446 -27.21 -3.00 -13.33
CA GLU A 446 -26.81 -2.56 -14.66
C GLU A 446 -27.40 -1.20 -15.04
N LYS A 447 -28.64 -0.92 -14.65
CA LYS A 447 -29.36 0.29 -15.08
C LYS A 447 -29.29 1.44 -14.08
N LEU A 448 -29.18 1.18 -12.78
CA LEU A 448 -29.25 2.22 -11.75
C LEU A 448 -27.90 2.45 -11.06
N PRO A 449 -27.59 3.70 -10.65
CA PRO A 449 -26.38 4.03 -9.91
C PRO A 449 -26.22 3.17 -8.67
N GLN A 450 -25.05 2.56 -8.53
CA GLN A 450 -24.71 1.75 -7.36
C GLN A 450 -23.96 2.59 -6.34
N LEU A 451 -24.41 2.53 -5.08
CA LEU A 451 -23.71 3.17 -3.97
C LEU A 451 -22.37 2.45 -3.70
N PRO A 452 -21.32 3.20 -3.26
CA PRO A 452 -20.09 2.60 -2.79
C PRO A 452 -20.38 1.54 -1.72
N TYR A 453 -19.67 0.43 -1.76
CA TYR A 453 -20.04 -0.73 -0.96
C TYR A 453 -19.56 -0.62 0.50
N VAL A 454 -20.28 0.13 1.32
CA VAL A 454 -19.92 0.39 2.72
C VAL A 454 -20.48 -0.67 3.69
N ALA A 455 -21.53 -1.41 3.30
CA ALA A 455 -22.13 -2.50 4.09
C ALA A 455 -21.81 -3.90 3.53
N ASP A 456 -22.02 -4.92 4.38
CA ASP A 456 -21.86 -6.33 4.00
C ASP A 456 -22.95 -6.80 3.04
N ASN A 457 -24.19 -6.37 3.27
CA ASN A 457 -25.31 -6.60 2.36
C ASN A 457 -25.88 -5.28 1.81
N VAL A 458 -26.32 -5.30 0.56
CA VAL A 458 -27.01 -4.18 -0.08
C VAL A 458 -28.24 -4.76 -0.76
N TYR A 459 -29.40 -4.19 -0.44
CA TYR A 459 -30.69 -4.61 -0.95
C TYR A 459 -31.36 -3.50 -1.75
N VAL A 460 -32.18 -3.91 -2.70
CA VAL A 460 -33.21 -3.06 -3.31
C VAL A 460 -34.56 -3.59 -2.88
N ALA A 461 -35.44 -2.70 -2.42
CA ALA A 461 -36.76 -3.00 -1.93
C ALA A 461 -37.80 -2.31 -2.81
N VAL A 462 -38.70 -3.08 -3.42
CA VAL A 462 -39.82 -2.56 -4.20
C VAL A 462 -41.05 -2.56 -3.32
N VAL A 463 -41.56 -1.36 -3.05
CA VAL A 463 -42.70 -1.10 -2.17
C VAL A 463 -43.76 -0.29 -2.90
N LYS A 464 -44.98 -0.25 -2.37
CA LYS A 464 -46.05 0.56 -2.96
C LYS A 464 -45.75 2.05 -2.88
N ASP A 465 -45.26 2.52 -1.73
CA ASP A 465 -44.96 3.92 -1.48
C ASP A 465 -43.64 4.05 -0.67
N PRO A 466 -42.52 4.43 -1.32
CA PRO A 466 -41.25 4.57 -0.64
C PRO A 466 -41.19 5.80 0.28
N SER A 467 -42.09 6.79 0.13
CA SER A 467 -42.06 8.02 0.93
C SER A 467 -42.24 7.76 2.43
N LYS A 468 -42.97 6.71 2.79
CA LYS A 468 -43.14 6.24 4.18
C LYS A 468 -41.82 5.83 4.86
N MET A 469 -40.76 5.63 4.10
CA MET A 469 -39.43 5.29 4.62
C MET A 469 -38.54 6.53 4.82
N ILE A 470 -39.01 7.73 4.43
CA ILE A 470 -38.34 9.00 4.70
C ILE A 470 -38.59 9.39 6.16
N ASP A 471 -37.53 9.76 6.86
CA ASP A 471 -37.58 10.06 8.31
C ASP A 471 -36.79 11.34 8.67
N GLY A 472 -36.17 12.01 7.68
CA GLY A 472 -35.38 13.23 7.86
C GLY A 472 -34.05 13.05 8.61
N LYS A 473 -33.99 12.11 9.57
CA LYS A 473 -32.79 11.76 10.36
C LYS A 473 -32.07 10.53 9.81
N LEU A 474 -32.79 9.43 9.64
CA LEU A 474 -32.22 8.13 9.25
C LEU A 474 -32.57 7.70 7.82
N GLY A 475 -33.71 8.18 7.30
CA GLY A 475 -34.17 7.93 5.95
C GLY A 475 -34.03 9.15 5.05
N ARG A 476 -33.21 9.01 4.00
CA ARG A 476 -32.92 10.07 3.04
C ARG A 476 -33.57 9.75 1.69
N GLY A 477 -34.50 10.62 1.26
CA GLY A 477 -35.08 10.58 -0.08
C GLY A 477 -34.16 11.25 -1.09
N PHE A 478 -34.01 10.63 -2.25
CA PHE A 478 -33.26 11.15 -3.38
C PHE A 478 -34.10 11.00 -4.64
N TYR A 479 -34.41 12.11 -5.29
CA TYR A 479 -34.98 12.10 -6.63
C TYR A 479 -33.85 12.03 -7.64
N TYR A 480 -33.80 10.94 -8.40
CA TYR A 480 -32.84 10.76 -9.47
C TYR A 480 -33.50 11.04 -10.82
N ALA A 481 -32.79 11.74 -11.68
CA ALA A 481 -33.02 11.78 -13.11
C ALA A 481 -31.73 11.39 -13.84
N LEU A 482 -31.81 10.46 -14.77
CA LEU A 482 -30.68 9.87 -15.49
C LEU A 482 -30.98 9.96 -16.98
N TRP A 483 -29.99 10.36 -17.78
CA TRP A 483 -30.17 10.41 -19.23
C TRP A 483 -28.85 10.29 -19.98
N ASN A 484 -28.94 9.82 -21.23
CA ASN A 484 -27.86 9.85 -22.20
C ASN A 484 -28.11 10.97 -23.21
N THR A 485 -27.04 11.45 -23.83
CA THR A 485 -27.15 12.37 -24.97
C THR A 485 -26.37 11.82 -26.15
N SER A 486 -26.83 12.11 -27.37
CA SER A 486 -26.11 11.79 -28.60
C SER A 486 -24.90 12.70 -28.84
N THR A 487 -24.56 13.56 -27.88
CA THR A 487 -23.43 14.48 -27.93
C THR A 487 -22.12 13.70 -27.98
N ASP A 488 -21.19 14.16 -28.81
CA ASP A 488 -19.88 13.54 -28.91
C ASP A 488 -19.04 13.77 -27.64
N ILE A 489 -17.98 12.98 -27.45
CA ILE A 489 -17.16 13.04 -26.24
C ILE A 489 -16.56 14.44 -26.02
N GLN A 490 -16.23 15.16 -27.09
CA GLN A 490 -15.68 16.52 -27.02
C GLN A 490 -16.73 17.53 -26.55
N GLY A 491 -17.96 17.47 -27.09
CA GLY A 491 -19.06 18.36 -26.69
C GLY A 491 -19.64 18.07 -25.30
N LYS A 492 -19.42 16.88 -24.74
CA LYS A 492 -19.97 16.49 -23.42
C LYS A 492 -19.47 17.35 -22.25
N THR A 493 -18.24 17.88 -22.33
CA THR A 493 -17.72 18.78 -21.28
C THR A 493 -18.43 20.14 -21.31
N GLU A 494 -18.59 20.73 -22.50
CA GLU A 494 -19.30 22.00 -22.67
C GLU A 494 -20.80 21.87 -22.34
N GLU A 495 -21.41 20.73 -22.69
CA GLU A 495 -22.79 20.42 -22.34
C GLU A 495 -22.98 20.33 -20.81
N PHE A 496 -22.03 19.71 -20.10
CA PHE A 496 -22.06 19.67 -18.64
C PHE A 496 -21.90 21.05 -18.00
N GLU A 497 -21.03 21.91 -18.56
CA GLU A 497 -20.88 23.29 -18.10
C GLU A 497 -22.17 24.10 -18.30
N ALA A 498 -22.88 23.89 -19.42
CA ALA A 498 -24.19 24.50 -19.64
C ALA A 498 -25.21 24.05 -18.57
N TYR A 499 -25.21 22.78 -18.17
CA TYR A 499 -26.04 22.29 -17.06
C TYR A 499 -25.69 22.96 -15.72
N ALA A 500 -24.40 23.08 -15.41
CA ALA A 500 -23.93 23.71 -14.18
C ALA A 500 -24.34 25.20 -14.12
N ASN A 501 -24.25 25.93 -15.23
CA ASN A 501 -24.64 27.32 -15.30
C ASN A 501 -26.14 27.54 -15.01
N VAL A 502 -27.02 26.61 -15.43
CA VAL A 502 -28.46 26.67 -15.11
C VAL A 502 -28.68 26.58 -13.60
N LEU A 503 -27.97 25.67 -12.92
CA LEU A 503 -28.06 25.49 -11.47
C LEU A 503 -27.54 26.71 -10.70
N GLU A 504 -26.39 27.24 -11.13
CA GLU A 504 -25.79 28.42 -10.51
C GLU A 504 -26.71 29.64 -10.65
N ALA A 505 -27.33 29.80 -11.83
CA ALA A 505 -28.30 30.87 -12.07
C ALA A 505 -29.59 30.72 -11.25
N SER A 506 -30.04 29.48 -11.01
CA SER A 506 -31.24 29.23 -10.19
C SER A 506 -31.00 29.36 -8.68
N LYS A 507 -29.72 29.44 -8.23
CA LYS A 507 -29.33 29.37 -6.81
C LYS A 507 -29.96 28.19 -6.08
N ASP A 508 -30.04 27.07 -6.80
CA ASP A 508 -30.67 25.86 -6.27
C ASP A 508 -29.62 24.96 -5.64
N ASP A 509 -29.54 25.00 -4.32
CA ASP A 509 -28.59 24.20 -3.55
C ASP A 509 -29.07 22.73 -3.37
N PHE A 510 -30.29 22.40 -3.82
CA PHE A 510 -30.87 21.07 -3.61
C PHE A 510 -30.58 20.09 -4.74
N ILE A 511 -30.32 20.57 -5.96
CA ILE A 511 -30.04 19.74 -7.14
C ILE A 511 -28.54 19.69 -7.41
N THR A 512 -28.00 18.49 -7.54
CA THR A 512 -26.64 18.24 -8.02
C THR A 512 -26.68 17.56 -9.37
N VAL A 513 -25.90 18.06 -10.34
CA VAL A 513 -25.77 17.43 -11.66
C VAL A 513 -24.39 16.77 -11.77
N GLY A 514 -24.39 15.53 -12.24
CA GLY A 514 -23.21 14.70 -12.45
C GLY A 514 -23.01 14.37 -13.92
N SER A 515 -21.75 14.26 -14.33
CA SER A 515 -21.33 13.82 -15.65
C SER A 515 -20.41 12.62 -15.50
N ARG A 516 -20.69 11.56 -16.26
CA ARG A 516 -19.84 10.37 -16.31
C ARG A 516 -18.43 10.69 -16.79
N GLU A 517 -18.31 11.58 -17.78
CA GLU A 517 -17.01 11.94 -18.37
C GLU A 517 -16.14 12.69 -17.37
N ASP A 518 -16.72 13.62 -16.61
CA ASP A 518 -15.97 14.33 -15.57
C ASP A 518 -15.66 13.45 -14.36
N ALA A 519 -16.62 12.63 -13.94
CA ALA A 519 -16.37 11.64 -12.89
C ALA A 519 -15.24 10.68 -13.31
N ALA A 520 -15.13 10.34 -14.60
CA ALA A 520 -14.01 9.55 -15.11
C ALA A 520 -12.66 10.26 -14.89
N LYS A 521 -12.57 11.57 -15.16
CA LYS A 521 -11.34 12.36 -14.94
C LYS A 521 -10.93 12.34 -13.47
N ASP A 522 -11.87 12.51 -12.55
CA ASP A 522 -11.59 12.49 -11.11
C ASP A 522 -11.17 11.09 -10.63
N ILE A 523 -11.93 10.05 -10.99
CA ILE A 523 -11.68 8.69 -10.53
C ILE A 523 -10.37 8.14 -11.14
N TYR A 524 -10.14 8.31 -12.44
CA TYR A 524 -8.87 7.90 -13.05
C TYR A 524 -7.69 8.76 -12.59
N GLY A 525 -7.90 10.06 -12.32
CA GLY A 525 -6.91 10.93 -11.70
C GLY A 525 -6.44 10.40 -10.36
N PHE A 526 -7.38 10.10 -9.46
CA PHE A 526 -7.08 9.57 -8.14
C PHE A 526 -6.48 8.15 -8.18
N MET A 527 -7.12 7.21 -8.88
CA MET A 527 -6.65 5.81 -8.95
C MET A 527 -5.31 5.69 -9.69
N GLY A 528 -5.13 6.45 -10.77
CA GLY A 528 -3.92 6.44 -11.59
C GLY A 528 -2.73 7.07 -10.87
N SER A 529 -2.95 8.18 -10.15
CA SER A 529 -1.91 8.78 -9.30
C SER A 529 -1.55 7.88 -8.11
N LEU A 530 -2.51 7.16 -7.54
CA LEU A 530 -2.27 6.19 -6.47
C LEU A 530 -1.40 5.01 -6.96
N LEU A 531 -1.68 4.47 -8.16
CA LEU A 531 -0.82 3.47 -8.79
C LEU A 531 0.57 4.00 -9.11
N PHE A 532 0.67 5.23 -9.60
CA PHE A 532 1.96 5.85 -9.86
C PHE A 532 2.82 5.93 -8.60
N VAL A 533 2.26 6.48 -7.51
CA VAL A 533 2.94 6.55 -6.20
C VAL A 533 3.25 5.15 -5.66
N GLY A 534 2.29 4.24 -5.73
CA GLY A 534 2.45 2.84 -5.29
C GLY A 534 3.55 2.08 -6.02
N ALA A 535 3.72 2.35 -7.32
CA ALA A 535 4.79 1.78 -8.13
C ALA A 535 6.17 2.34 -7.71
N LEU A 536 6.28 3.66 -7.55
CA LEU A 536 7.53 4.29 -7.08
C LEU A 536 7.93 3.83 -5.68
N LEU A 537 6.97 3.73 -4.76
CA LEU A 537 7.19 3.21 -3.42
C LEU A 537 7.64 1.75 -3.44
N SER A 538 7.00 0.92 -4.27
CA SER A 538 7.40 -0.46 -4.47
C SER A 538 8.84 -0.58 -4.99
N VAL A 539 9.27 0.30 -5.90
CA VAL A 539 10.67 0.36 -6.32
C VAL A 539 11.59 0.73 -5.16
N ALA A 540 11.23 1.74 -4.35
CA ALA A 540 12.03 2.16 -3.20
C ALA A 540 12.17 1.06 -2.13
N PHE A 541 11.06 0.40 -1.75
CA PHE A 541 11.07 -0.72 -0.82
C PHE A 541 11.88 -1.90 -1.35
N PHE A 542 11.73 -2.21 -2.65
CA PHE A 542 12.48 -3.26 -3.31
C PHE A 542 13.99 -3.00 -3.29
N ILE A 543 14.42 -1.77 -3.60
CA ILE A 543 15.84 -1.36 -3.53
C ILE A 543 16.36 -1.47 -2.09
N GLY A 544 15.54 -1.08 -1.10
CA GLY A 544 15.84 -1.33 0.31
C GLY A 544 16.08 -2.82 0.60
N ALA A 545 15.20 -3.70 0.11
CA ALA A 545 15.34 -5.15 0.30
C ALA A 545 16.62 -5.68 -0.36
N VAL A 546 16.92 -5.25 -1.59
CA VAL A 546 18.14 -5.61 -2.33
C VAL A 546 19.39 -5.16 -1.58
N LEU A 547 19.40 -3.94 -1.02
CA LEU A 547 20.49 -3.42 -0.21
C LEU A 547 20.74 -4.30 1.01
N VAL A 548 19.69 -4.62 1.77
CA VAL A 548 19.79 -5.50 2.95
C VAL A 548 20.32 -6.88 2.56
N ILE A 549 19.80 -7.47 1.47
CA ILE A 549 20.28 -8.75 0.94
C ILE A 549 21.76 -8.67 0.62
N TYR A 550 22.19 -7.67 -0.16
CA TYR A 550 23.57 -7.54 -0.59
C TYR A 550 24.52 -7.44 0.61
N TYR A 551 24.21 -6.57 1.57
CA TYR A 551 25.04 -6.39 2.76
C TYR A 551 25.12 -7.62 3.63
N LYS A 552 24.02 -8.33 3.76
CA LYS A 552 24.01 -9.62 4.43
C LYS A 552 24.89 -10.64 3.71
N GLN A 553 24.81 -10.73 2.38
CA GLN A 553 25.66 -11.64 1.60
C GLN A 553 27.15 -11.31 1.77
N ILE A 554 27.52 -10.03 1.80
CA ILE A 554 28.91 -9.65 2.09
C ILE A 554 29.32 -10.06 3.51
N SER A 555 28.53 -9.70 4.52
CA SER A 555 28.87 -9.99 5.92
C SER A 555 28.99 -11.50 6.15
N GLU A 556 28.05 -12.29 5.64
CA GLU A 556 28.06 -13.75 5.76
C GLU A 556 29.21 -14.37 4.97
N GLY A 557 29.51 -13.87 3.76
CA GLY A 557 30.60 -14.38 2.93
C GLY A 557 31.97 -14.29 3.61
N TYR A 558 32.30 -13.16 4.25
CA TYR A 558 33.56 -13.00 4.96
C TYR A 558 33.65 -13.89 6.21
N GLU A 559 32.55 -14.07 6.92
CA GLU A 559 32.52 -14.90 8.13
C GLU A 559 32.59 -16.39 7.83
N ASP A 560 31.88 -16.82 6.79
CA ASP A 560 31.89 -18.21 6.35
C ASP A 560 33.23 -18.60 5.76
N ARG A 561 33.96 -17.68 5.12
CA ARG A 561 35.33 -17.91 4.66
C ARG A 561 36.26 -18.26 5.82
N ASP A 562 36.24 -17.47 6.90
CA ASP A 562 37.04 -17.73 8.11
C ASP A 562 36.71 -19.13 8.69
N ARG A 563 35.43 -19.51 8.70
CA ARG A 563 34.99 -20.85 9.16
C ARG A 563 35.36 -21.98 8.20
N PHE A 564 35.28 -21.75 6.89
CA PHE A 564 35.61 -22.73 5.86
C PHE A 564 37.07 -23.19 6.02
N VAL A 565 37.98 -22.23 6.21
CA VAL A 565 39.40 -22.51 6.45
C VAL A 565 39.60 -23.37 7.71
N ILE A 566 38.85 -23.10 8.78
CA ILE A 566 38.93 -23.89 10.02
C ILE A 566 38.41 -25.33 9.79
N LEU A 567 37.27 -25.50 9.13
CA LEU A 567 36.68 -26.83 8.88
C LEU A 567 37.58 -27.67 7.95
N GLN A 568 38.26 -27.06 6.98
CA GLN A 568 39.25 -27.74 6.15
C GLN A 568 40.45 -28.23 6.96
N LYS A 569 40.96 -27.39 7.89
CA LYS A 569 42.05 -27.80 8.81
C LYS A 569 41.65 -28.95 9.73
N LEU A 570 40.35 -29.14 9.97
CA LEU A 570 39.79 -30.25 10.75
C LEU A 570 39.47 -31.49 9.90
N GLY A 571 39.83 -31.50 8.61
CA GLY A 571 39.69 -32.67 7.73
C GLY A 571 38.34 -32.83 7.03
N ILE A 572 37.45 -31.83 7.07
CA ILE A 572 36.17 -31.89 6.34
C ILE A 572 36.40 -31.59 4.85
N ASP A 573 35.84 -32.44 3.98
CA ASP A 573 35.99 -32.30 2.54
C ASP A 573 35.28 -31.05 1.98
N GLN A 574 35.86 -30.49 0.92
CA GLN A 574 35.34 -29.27 0.31
C GLN A 574 33.92 -29.44 -0.26
N LYS A 575 33.55 -30.64 -0.74
CA LYS A 575 32.23 -30.89 -1.34
C LYS A 575 31.15 -30.84 -0.26
N THR A 576 31.36 -31.46 0.91
CA THR A 576 30.41 -31.39 2.03
C THR A 576 30.25 -29.97 2.54
N ILE A 577 31.35 -29.22 2.68
CA ILE A 577 31.21 -27.84 3.15
C ILE A 577 30.46 -26.97 2.14
N LYS A 578 30.75 -27.09 0.84
CA LYS A 578 30.01 -26.35 -0.22
C LYS A 578 28.53 -26.72 -0.24
N LYS A 579 28.20 -28.01 -0.13
CA LYS A 579 26.80 -28.48 -0.05
C LYS A 579 26.08 -27.91 1.18
N SER A 580 26.75 -27.88 2.33
CA SER A 580 26.24 -27.29 3.57
C SER A 580 26.00 -25.78 3.44
N ILE A 581 26.97 -25.05 2.88
CA ILE A 581 26.88 -23.60 2.63
C ILE A 581 25.70 -23.28 1.72
N ASN A 582 25.57 -23.96 0.58
CA ASN A 582 24.49 -23.73 -0.37
C ASN A 582 23.11 -23.91 0.27
N ARG A 583 22.93 -24.98 1.07
CA ARG A 583 21.67 -25.24 1.77
C ARG A 583 21.34 -24.13 2.78
N GLN A 584 22.33 -23.64 3.51
CA GLN A 584 22.14 -22.53 4.46
C GLN A 584 21.79 -21.23 3.75
N VAL A 585 22.51 -20.86 2.69
CA VAL A 585 22.23 -19.64 1.91
C VAL A 585 20.82 -19.68 1.33
N LEU A 586 20.37 -20.83 0.81
CA LEU A 586 18.99 -21.00 0.34
C LEU A 586 17.96 -20.72 1.45
N ILE A 587 18.09 -21.36 2.62
CA ILE A 587 17.16 -21.15 3.74
C ILE A 587 17.14 -19.68 4.16
N VAL A 588 18.32 -19.08 4.29
CA VAL A 588 18.50 -17.69 4.74
C VAL A 588 17.95 -16.66 3.74
N PHE A 589 17.78 -17.05 2.47
CA PHE A 589 17.27 -16.20 1.41
C PHE A 589 15.76 -16.37 1.18
N PHE A 590 15.27 -17.61 1.20
CA PHE A 590 13.86 -17.92 0.94
C PHE A 590 12.99 -17.79 2.18
N LEU A 591 13.53 -17.91 3.40
CA LEU A 591 12.74 -17.78 4.61
C LEU A 591 12.01 -16.41 4.69
N PRO A 592 12.67 -15.25 4.50
CA PRO A 592 11.97 -13.97 4.45
C PRO A 592 10.91 -13.87 3.35
N LEU A 593 11.19 -14.45 2.17
CA LEU A 593 10.26 -14.43 1.05
C LEU A 593 8.98 -15.21 1.38
N VAL A 594 9.13 -16.44 1.87
CA VAL A 594 7.99 -17.28 2.27
C VAL A 594 7.19 -16.60 3.37
N THR A 595 7.87 -16.04 4.38
CA THR A 595 7.18 -15.30 5.45
C THR A 595 6.45 -14.05 4.92
N ALA A 596 6.99 -13.34 3.93
CA ALA A 596 6.32 -12.19 3.31
C ALA A 596 5.04 -12.60 2.55
N PHE A 597 5.05 -13.75 1.87
CA PHE A 597 3.84 -14.31 1.26
C PHE A 597 2.80 -14.72 2.30
N ILE A 598 3.23 -15.30 3.43
CA ILE A 598 2.34 -15.62 4.55
C ILE A 598 1.72 -14.32 5.10
N HIS A 599 2.52 -13.29 5.39
CA HIS A 599 1.99 -11.98 5.83
C HIS A 599 0.99 -11.41 4.83
N THR A 600 1.30 -11.46 3.54
CA THR A 600 0.42 -10.96 2.47
C THR A 600 -0.88 -11.75 2.39
N ALA A 601 -0.83 -13.07 2.55
CA ALA A 601 -2.01 -13.94 2.56
C ALA A 601 -2.91 -13.64 3.76
N PHE A 602 -2.35 -13.50 4.96
CA PHE A 602 -3.12 -13.15 6.15
C PHE A 602 -3.66 -11.71 6.11
N ALA A 603 -2.95 -10.78 5.47
CA ALA A 603 -3.42 -9.40 5.27
C ALA A 603 -4.49 -9.27 4.17
N PHE A 604 -4.63 -10.27 3.28
CA PHE A 604 -5.50 -10.20 2.09
C PHE A 604 -6.95 -9.86 2.43
N LYS A 605 -7.56 -10.51 3.43
CA LYS A 605 -8.95 -10.26 3.80
C LYS A 605 -9.17 -8.77 4.15
N MET A 606 -8.24 -8.19 4.90
CA MET A 606 -8.33 -6.82 5.39
C MET A 606 -8.13 -5.79 4.28
N TYR A 607 -7.07 -5.89 3.46
CA TYR A 607 -6.89 -4.93 2.37
C TYR A 607 -7.90 -5.12 1.23
N ARG A 608 -8.40 -6.35 1.01
CA ARG A 608 -9.54 -6.59 0.11
C ARG A 608 -10.77 -5.82 0.57
N LYS A 609 -11.09 -5.86 1.87
CA LYS A 609 -12.22 -5.12 2.44
C LYS A 609 -12.03 -3.60 2.29
N ILE A 610 -10.82 -3.09 2.48
CA ILE A 610 -10.48 -1.68 2.21
C ILE A 610 -10.69 -1.33 0.73
N ILE A 611 -10.19 -2.15 -0.19
CA ILE A 611 -10.32 -1.92 -1.65
C ILE A 611 -11.80 -1.98 -2.09
N GLN A 612 -12.62 -2.82 -1.44
CA GLN A 612 -14.06 -2.88 -1.69
C GLN A 612 -14.81 -1.59 -1.31
N LEU A 613 -14.28 -0.78 -0.39
CA LEU A 613 -14.83 0.56 -0.10
C LEU A 613 -14.71 1.48 -1.32
N PHE A 614 -13.68 1.28 -2.14
CA PHE A 614 -13.49 1.97 -3.41
C PHE A 614 -14.27 1.30 -4.56
N GLY A 615 -15.22 0.41 -4.24
CA GLY A 615 -16.11 -0.23 -5.21
C GLY A 615 -15.45 -1.27 -6.12
N VAL A 616 -14.23 -1.70 -5.80
CA VAL A 616 -13.50 -2.71 -6.56
C VAL A 616 -13.81 -4.12 -6.05
N ASP A 617 -14.03 -5.04 -6.99
CA ASP A 617 -14.37 -6.43 -6.67
C ASP A 617 -13.22 -7.18 -5.97
N GLY A 618 -13.60 -8.12 -5.12
CA GLY A 618 -12.62 -8.96 -4.41
C GLY A 618 -11.80 -9.86 -5.31
N ASN A 619 -12.36 -10.32 -6.43
CA ASN A 619 -11.68 -11.16 -7.42
C ASN A 619 -10.63 -10.37 -8.19
N VAL A 620 -10.91 -9.10 -8.52
CA VAL A 620 -9.93 -8.19 -9.13
C VAL A 620 -8.75 -8.01 -8.18
N THR A 621 -9.03 -7.82 -6.89
CA THR A 621 -8.00 -7.73 -5.85
C THR A 621 -7.17 -9.02 -5.76
N LEU A 622 -7.81 -10.19 -5.75
CA LEU A 622 -7.13 -11.48 -5.70
C LEU A 622 -6.20 -11.70 -6.91
N ASN A 623 -6.71 -11.42 -8.11
CA ASN A 623 -5.97 -11.57 -9.35
C ASN A 623 -4.73 -10.66 -9.37
N ALA A 624 -4.89 -9.40 -8.97
CA ALA A 624 -3.76 -8.47 -8.85
C ALA A 624 -2.70 -8.99 -7.86
N THR A 625 -3.11 -9.48 -6.69
CA THR A 625 -2.19 -10.06 -5.69
C THR A 625 -1.42 -11.26 -6.24
N ILE A 626 -2.07 -12.17 -6.95
CA ILE A 626 -1.43 -13.36 -7.52
C ILE A 626 -0.43 -12.98 -8.61
N VAL A 627 -0.82 -12.10 -9.54
CA VAL A 627 0.04 -11.65 -10.65
C VAL A 627 1.26 -10.91 -10.12
N ILE A 628 1.07 -9.96 -9.19
CA ILE A 628 2.17 -9.22 -8.56
C ILE A 628 3.07 -10.17 -7.75
N GLY A 629 2.49 -11.13 -7.04
CA GLY A 629 3.25 -12.17 -6.34
C GLY A 629 4.16 -12.96 -7.28
N ALA A 630 3.65 -13.40 -8.42
CA ALA A 630 4.42 -14.15 -9.42
C ALA A 630 5.56 -13.31 -10.00
N ILE A 631 5.29 -12.05 -10.39
CA ILE A 631 6.31 -11.12 -10.90
C ILE A 631 7.38 -10.88 -9.84
N PHE A 632 6.98 -10.68 -8.57
CA PHE A 632 7.90 -10.46 -7.47
C PHE A 632 8.83 -11.65 -7.23
N VAL A 633 8.32 -12.89 -7.31
CA VAL A 633 9.16 -14.10 -7.21
C VAL A 633 10.23 -14.11 -8.29
N VAL A 634 9.87 -13.84 -9.56
CA VAL A 634 10.83 -13.81 -10.67
C VAL A 634 11.92 -12.77 -10.41
N VAL A 635 11.53 -11.55 -10.04
CA VAL A 635 12.46 -10.46 -9.75
C VAL A 635 13.36 -10.79 -8.55
N TYR A 636 12.80 -11.37 -7.48
CA TYR A 636 13.55 -11.76 -6.29
C TYR A 636 14.55 -12.89 -6.58
N LEU A 637 14.22 -13.83 -7.47
CA LEU A 637 15.15 -14.87 -7.95
C LEU A 637 16.29 -14.29 -8.79
N ILE A 638 16.06 -13.23 -9.57
CA ILE A 638 17.15 -12.53 -10.28
C ILE A 638 18.10 -11.90 -9.26
N VAL A 639 17.57 -11.22 -8.24
CA VAL A 639 18.39 -10.64 -7.15
C VAL A 639 19.18 -11.72 -6.42
N TYR A 640 18.58 -12.88 -6.15
CA TYR A 640 19.27 -14.03 -5.57
C TYR A 640 20.51 -14.42 -6.39
N GLN A 641 20.34 -14.58 -7.71
CA GLN A 641 21.41 -15.00 -8.59
C GLN A 641 22.54 -13.97 -8.64
N ILE A 642 22.21 -12.68 -8.69
CA ILE A 642 23.20 -11.59 -8.72
C ILE A 642 23.97 -11.53 -7.39
N THR A 643 23.25 -11.56 -6.26
CA THR A 643 23.86 -11.36 -4.94
C THR A 643 24.62 -12.59 -4.44
N SER A 644 24.17 -13.80 -4.78
CA SER A 644 24.86 -15.04 -4.43
C SER A 644 26.22 -15.18 -5.14
N ARG A 645 26.38 -14.65 -6.36
CA ARG A 645 27.69 -14.60 -7.04
C ARG A 645 28.73 -13.83 -6.22
N SER A 646 28.34 -12.72 -5.59
CA SER A 646 29.22 -11.94 -4.71
C SER A 646 29.66 -12.76 -3.49
N TYR A 647 28.72 -13.47 -2.85
CA TYR A 647 29.00 -14.38 -1.73
C TYR A 647 30.00 -15.48 -2.13
N TYR A 648 29.76 -16.18 -3.25
CA TYR A 648 30.66 -17.25 -3.70
C TYR A 648 32.05 -16.73 -4.09
N LYS A 649 32.16 -15.51 -4.62
CA LYS A 649 33.45 -14.89 -4.94
C LYS A 649 34.29 -14.62 -3.67
N ILE A 650 33.64 -14.26 -2.56
CA ILE A 650 34.32 -14.04 -1.28
C ILE A 650 34.83 -15.36 -0.68
N ILE A 651 34.06 -16.45 -0.79
CA ILE A 651 34.44 -17.76 -0.24
C ILE A 651 35.56 -18.43 -1.05
N LYS A 652 35.58 -18.24 -2.38
CA LYS A 652 36.60 -18.83 -3.26
C LYS A 652 37.97 -18.16 -3.17
N ARG A 653 38.01 -16.87 -2.81
CA ARG A 653 39.26 -16.17 -2.52
C ARG A 653 39.74 -16.58 -1.14
#